data_AF-A0A3B9CR08-F1
#
_entry.id   AF-A0A3B9CR08-F1
#
_cell.length_a   1.000
_cell.length_b   1.000
_cell.length_c   1.000
_cell.angle_alpha   90.00
_cell.angle_beta   90.00
_cell.angle_gamma   90.00
#
_symmetry.space_group_name_H-M   'P 1'
#
loop_
_entity.id
_entity.type
_entity.pdbx_description
1 polymer ?
#
loop_
_entity_poly.entity_id
_entity_poly.type
_entity_poly.pdbx_seq_one_letter_code
_entity_poly.pdbx_strand_id
1 'polypeptide(L)'
;MNLTLKLRWSLLLTGLFLVPAQAAEVGEGTLYWGNGDSLKGRLISAEGNVLKWAAPELFADPLEIDLSVLSAVRFQQADEDAANDPKEFRITTSDGNVLYGQITAVDAETISFKSKRHGQMTLKKNGVLNLRRSATDELLFQGPNGLDGWAARGTGAKLSDWKELNDGSLQTLKGDTGIYRRMKFPDRCAVEVVLESSRIPDFVLAMGGRVDENPRLEVWGEILICRCGLDFVELQELKEKKVHLHIFTDFKEEVMAVYSSSGKLLGRTDAKGWKPPTSGIIFESVDGDLAIKQLRISSWDGRLPKVLKPGENRVQTTTGSVHYGEVRDFDADGGNLVVAATNEETGEAKNESIPIGTLTHVVLSTEENGTNDEGRTLVSWKDGGYLTGDMVALTHESVSLKVSYSDEPVKCSLSGVRRIRLPNSAKTQIQPDRLFFSGGSLHGNLTVEDHDSAPIRWKPVGGLNATTLVSRGKARFQRGAEPEQLSIDTEAYPDVVFLNDGDVLPCAIERCTKEAIQLRTPVSAVRQIACNQIKAVELGSITRMRQIGFEDADWKRTVGSATRTAEKLAFRGNCPIGNPEVLTGNSVSFKMRWTPQTYGTVTTWLYAEKMKEPEQATPIVFQLGAKQLTITNRPPDQNQRVFFGARGEVQKKDGIAKLQERDADIKMVTRDGKVTVFVNGMEIKSFELNEKGTGSRGFIFDAKISLMSTRSSGFEGRVTDGNARMSPLEITRFGVRSISGTSAAQFINAEARSRTLTIPRFRRDDPPTHVLLAPNGDLLRGRLEEITDESVVFESRLETFRFPRARISAVVWLQEEEATPVSRAETAVQAQLDNGYTLTMTPERMKDGQLMGHSDLLGECRIPAKSIRDLFLGSPDGRQEILSYVSWITSSAPEPQWEKQPDDSGQSSHEHMIGTVADDFELKTFDGGTFRLSDHKEKIVVLDFWASWCGPCVRALPQYVNATAKFDKEEAIFVAVNLEESRERIQEFLTTHNMSPKVAMDRGSVIARRFEVEGIPHSVILGKGNVIQHVTVGAQEGLQAATEKKIADLLKATPAN
;
A
#
# COMPACT_ATOMS: atom_id res chain seq x y z
N MET A 1 33.98 27.85 85.77
CA MET A 1 33.47 28.69 84.68
C MET A 1 33.68 27.91 83.38
N ASN A 2 32.73 27.08 82.91
CA ASN A 2 31.49 27.33 82.11
C ASN A 2 31.79 27.34 80.58
N LEU A 3 31.17 26.59 79.65
CA LEU A 3 30.12 25.56 79.64
C LEU A 3 30.15 24.79 78.26
N THR A 4 30.23 23.45 78.30
CA THR A 4 29.63 22.34 77.47
C THR A 4 29.35 22.43 75.94
N LEU A 5 29.90 21.58 75.03
CA LEU A 5 29.76 20.12 74.69
C LEU A 5 28.69 19.83 73.60
N LYS A 6 28.84 19.05 72.51
CA LYS A 6 29.54 17.78 72.21
C LYS A 6 29.89 17.60 70.71
N LEU A 7 30.99 16.90 70.44
CA LEU A 7 31.56 16.54 69.13
C LEU A 7 31.18 15.11 68.67
N ARG A 8 31.12 14.92 67.34
CA ARG A 8 31.02 13.68 66.55
C ARG A 8 32.20 12.72 66.77
N TRP A 9 31.99 11.40 66.82
CA TRP A 9 32.89 10.34 66.27
C TRP A 9 32.09 9.06 65.96
N SER A 10 32.63 8.29 65.00
CA SER A 10 32.05 7.20 64.17
C SER A 10 31.95 5.83 64.83
N LEU A 11 31.02 4.95 64.36
CA LEU A 11 31.23 3.50 64.21
C LEU A 11 30.11 2.80 63.41
N LEU A 12 30.52 1.81 62.61
CA LEU A 12 29.71 0.99 61.69
C LEU A 12 28.54 0.27 62.38
N LEU A 13 27.38 0.22 61.71
CA LEU A 13 26.38 -0.83 61.88
C LEU A 13 25.84 -1.28 60.51
N THR A 14 25.87 -2.59 60.29
CA THR A 14 25.29 -3.33 59.17
C THR A 14 23.79 -3.04 59.01
N GLY A 15 23.40 -2.40 57.91
CA GLY A 15 22.01 -2.26 57.49
C GLY A 15 21.71 -3.25 56.37
N LEU A 16 20.81 -4.21 56.64
CA LEU A 16 20.13 -5.00 55.61
C LEU A 16 19.53 -4.03 54.58
N PHE A 17 20.07 -4.02 53.36
CA PHE A 17 19.35 -3.48 52.22
C PHE A 17 18.23 -4.47 51.91
N LEU A 18 17.01 -4.14 52.33
CA LEU A 18 15.79 -4.63 51.70
C LEU A 18 15.88 -4.23 50.22
N VAL A 19 16.24 -5.19 49.38
CA VAL A 19 16.03 -5.12 47.94
C VAL A 19 14.53 -4.87 47.75
N PRO A 20 14.09 -3.80 47.07
CA PRO A 20 12.69 -3.67 46.73
C PRO A 20 12.34 -4.88 45.86
N ALA A 21 11.31 -5.63 46.26
CA ALA A 21 10.75 -6.68 45.43
C ALA A 21 10.52 -6.10 44.03
N GLN A 22 11.16 -6.70 43.03
CA GLN A 22 11.05 -6.33 41.64
C GLN A 22 9.56 -6.41 41.28
N ALA A 23 8.93 -5.25 41.09
CA ALA A 23 7.56 -5.18 40.60
C ALA A 23 7.51 -5.97 39.29
N ALA A 24 6.60 -6.94 39.21
CA ALA A 24 6.45 -7.79 38.04
C ALA A 24 6.32 -6.91 36.79
N GLU A 25 7.23 -7.08 35.83
CA GLU A 25 7.20 -6.34 34.57
C GLU A 25 5.85 -6.59 33.89
N VAL A 26 5.01 -5.55 33.86
CA VAL A 26 3.79 -5.57 33.04
C VAL A 26 4.23 -5.61 31.59
N GLY A 27 3.83 -6.67 30.88
CA GLY A 27 4.38 -7.04 29.59
C GLY A 27 4.27 -5.96 28.53
N GLU A 28 5.26 -5.90 27.65
CA GLU A 28 5.16 -5.21 26.36
C GLU A 28 3.88 -5.66 25.65
N GLY A 29 3.29 -4.79 24.84
CA GLY A 29 2.06 -5.10 24.13
C GLY A 29 1.78 -4.13 23.00
N THR A 30 0.56 -4.25 22.48
CA THR A 30 0.04 -3.41 21.40
C THR A 30 -1.38 -2.98 21.75
N LEU A 31 -1.61 -1.67 21.74
CA LEU A 31 -2.94 -1.08 21.79
C LEU A 31 -3.59 -1.14 20.41
N TYR A 32 -4.89 -1.39 20.36
CA TYR A 32 -5.69 -1.36 19.15
C TYR A 32 -6.89 -0.43 19.36
N TRP A 33 -7.06 0.53 18.46
CA TRP A 33 -8.20 1.45 18.45
C TRP A 33 -9.39 0.85 17.70
N GLY A 34 -10.58 1.41 17.94
CA GLY A 34 -11.80 1.06 17.18
C GLY A 34 -11.75 1.45 15.70
N ASN A 35 -10.91 2.43 15.35
CA ASN A 35 -10.72 2.93 13.98
C ASN A 35 -9.68 2.14 13.15
N GLY A 36 -9.06 1.11 13.74
CA GLY A 36 -8.03 0.30 13.11
C GLY A 36 -6.59 0.72 13.38
N ASP A 37 -6.34 1.78 14.15
CA ASP A 37 -4.99 2.16 14.57
C ASP A 37 -4.39 1.15 15.55
N SER A 38 -3.07 1.08 15.56
CA SER A 38 -2.32 0.26 16.52
C SER A 38 -1.03 0.93 16.98
N LEU A 39 -0.67 0.75 18.24
CA LEU A 39 0.56 1.28 18.83
C LEU A 39 1.22 0.26 19.75
N LYS A 40 2.45 -0.15 19.41
CA LYS A 40 3.29 -0.99 20.28
C LYS A 40 3.83 -0.15 21.45
N GLY A 41 3.98 -0.75 22.63
CA GLY A 41 4.59 -0.13 23.80
C GLY A 41 4.41 -0.96 25.06
N ARG A 42 4.31 -0.29 26.21
CA ARG A 42 4.13 -0.93 27.53
C ARG A 42 3.07 -0.21 28.35
N LEU A 43 2.30 -0.97 29.12
CA LEU A 43 1.35 -0.44 30.10
C LEU A 43 2.12 0.10 31.32
N ILE A 44 1.90 1.38 31.65
CA ILE A 44 2.46 2.02 32.85
C ILE A 44 1.44 1.97 33.99
N SER A 45 0.24 2.45 33.74
CA SER A 45 -0.87 2.37 34.68
C SER A 45 -2.22 2.38 33.98
N ALA A 46 -3.25 1.96 34.68
CA ALA A 46 -4.63 2.14 34.30
C ALA A 46 -5.42 2.54 35.54
N GLU A 47 -6.19 3.62 35.44
CA GLU A 47 -7.00 4.15 36.54
C GLU A 47 -8.33 4.65 35.97
N GLY A 48 -9.44 4.08 36.47
CA GLY A 48 -10.77 4.39 35.94
C GLY A 48 -10.88 4.05 34.45
N ASN A 49 -11.18 5.07 33.64
CA ASN A 49 -11.32 4.93 32.18
C ASN A 49 -10.06 5.38 31.42
N VAL A 50 -8.94 5.62 32.11
CA VAL A 50 -7.71 6.17 31.53
C VAL A 50 -6.59 5.14 31.60
N LEU A 51 -5.94 4.92 30.46
CA LEU A 51 -4.78 4.04 30.32
C LEU A 51 -3.53 4.88 30.04
N LYS A 52 -2.48 4.70 30.85
CA LYS A 52 -1.16 5.28 30.64
C LYS A 52 -0.25 4.30 29.91
N TRP A 53 0.19 4.67 28.72
CA TRP A 53 0.97 3.83 27.81
C TRP A 53 2.29 4.47 27.43
N ALA A 54 3.41 3.78 27.63
CA ALA A 54 4.71 4.26 27.16
C ALA A 54 5.07 3.60 25.83
N ALA A 55 5.37 4.41 24.82
CA ALA A 55 5.81 3.97 23.50
C ALA A 55 7.09 4.76 23.09
N PRO A 56 8.24 4.44 23.73
CA PRO A 56 9.47 5.24 23.64
C PRO A 56 10.10 5.29 22.24
N GLU A 57 9.72 4.37 21.35
CA GLU A 57 10.15 4.39 19.94
C GLU A 57 9.55 5.57 19.15
N LEU A 58 8.39 6.09 19.58
CA LEU A 58 7.66 7.15 18.89
C LEU A 58 7.48 8.41 19.75
N PHE A 59 7.32 8.24 21.06
CA PHE A 59 6.95 9.31 21.99
C PHE A 59 7.92 9.43 23.17
N ALA A 60 8.32 10.65 23.51
CA ALA A 60 9.20 10.91 24.66
C ALA A 60 8.45 10.73 25.99
N ASP A 61 7.17 11.09 26.02
CA ASP A 61 6.31 11.05 27.19
C ASP A 61 5.22 9.98 27.02
N PRO A 62 4.79 9.28 28.10
CA PRO A 62 3.67 8.35 28.06
C PRO A 62 2.37 9.02 27.59
N LEU A 63 1.55 8.28 26.83
CA LEU A 63 0.21 8.69 26.42
C LEU A 63 -0.80 8.36 27.50
N GLU A 64 -1.75 9.25 27.74
CA GLU A 64 -2.95 9.02 28.53
C GLU A 64 -4.13 8.86 27.57
N ILE A 65 -4.72 7.68 27.50
CA ILE A 65 -5.71 7.29 26.48
C ILE A 65 -7.01 6.87 27.18
N ASP A 66 -8.13 7.40 26.70
CA ASP A 66 -9.45 6.96 27.13
C ASP A 66 -9.76 5.54 26.61
N LEU A 67 -10.14 4.61 27.49
CA LEU A 67 -10.39 3.21 27.11
C LEU A 67 -11.55 3.05 26.11
N SER A 68 -12.48 4.00 26.04
CA SER A 68 -13.66 3.92 25.15
C SER A 68 -13.31 3.98 23.66
N VAL A 69 -12.13 4.51 23.31
CA VAL A 69 -11.63 4.55 21.93
C VAL A 69 -10.87 3.29 21.52
N LEU A 70 -10.52 2.45 22.50
CA LEU A 70 -9.77 1.22 22.28
C LEU A 70 -10.72 0.05 21.99
N SER A 71 -10.33 -0.79 21.03
CA SER A 71 -11.00 -2.05 20.75
C SER A 71 -10.34 -3.21 21.49
N ALA A 72 -9.03 -3.13 21.76
CA ALA A 72 -8.31 -4.12 22.53
C ALA A 72 -6.92 -3.67 23.00
N VAL A 73 -6.40 -4.40 24.00
CA VAL A 73 -5.00 -4.45 24.40
C VAL A 73 -4.51 -5.89 24.22
N ARG A 74 -3.42 -6.10 23.49
CA ARG A 74 -2.74 -7.41 23.38
C ARG A 74 -1.38 -7.33 24.05
N PHE A 75 -1.03 -8.34 24.84
CA PHE A 75 0.26 -8.41 25.51
C PHE A 75 1.16 -9.45 24.83
N GLN A 76 2.46 -9.14 24.76
CA GLN A 76 3.52 -10.03 24.30
C GLN A 76 3.97 -10.85 25.52
N GLN A 77 3.69 -12.17 25.51
CA GLN A 77 4.03 -13.04 26.63
C GLN A 77 5.51 -13.46 26.59
N ALA A 78 6.13 -13.57 27.77
CA ALA A 78 7.31 -14.40 27.97
C ALA A 78 6.91 -15.88 27.90
N ASP A 79 7.80 -16.75 27.41
CA ASP A 79 7.59 -18.21 27.24
C ASP A 79 7.32 -18.99 28.54
N GLU A 80 7.20 -18.34 29.69
CA GLU A 80 6.86 -19.02 30.93
C GLU A 80 5.40 -19.47 30.89
N ASP A 81 5.25 -20.77 30.61
CA ASP A 81 4.07 -21.54 30.97
C ASP A 81 3.73 -21.23 32.43
N ALA A 82 2.75 -20.35 32.65
CA ALA A 82 1.95 -20.41 33.86
C ALA A 82 1.16 -21.72 33.79
N ALA A 83 1.87 -22.85 33.93
CA ALA A 83 1.28 -24.16 34.01
C ALA A 83 0.25 -24.09 35.14
N ASN A 84 -1.02 -24.32 34.78
CA ASN A 84 -2.10 -24.34 35.75
C ASN A 84 -1.69 -25.33 36.85
N ASP A 85 -1.90 -24.95 38.11
CA ASP A 85 -1.63 -25.86 39.21
C ASP A 85 -2.47 -27.13 38.97
N PRO A 86 -1.88 -28.35 38.94
CA PRO A 86 -2.63 -29.59 38.72
C PRO A 86 -3.78 -29.78 39.73
N LYS A 87 -3.71 -29.07 40.87
CA LYS A 87 -4.75 -29.03 41.89
C LYS A 87 -5.92 -28.08 41.55
N GLU A 88 -5.81 -27.23 40.55
CA GLU A 88 -6.90 -26.36 40.08
C GLU A 88 -7.90 -27.14 39.20
N PHE A 89 -9.16 -26.70 39.28
CA PHE A 89 -10.18 -27.09 38.33
C PHE A 89 -10.32 -25.99 37.27
N ARG A 90 -10.41 -26.39 36.02
CA ARG A 90 -11.03 -25.61 34.96
C ARG A 90 -12.54 -25.59 35.20
N ILE A 91 -13.08 -24.39 35.36
CA ILE A 91 -14.48 -24.10 35.68
C ILE A 91 -15.13 -23.60 34.39
N THR A 92 -16.13 -24.32 33.90
CA THR A 92 -16.99 -23.85 32.81
C THR A 92 -18.27 -23.30 33.42
N THR A 93 -18.62 -22.06 33.10
CA THR A 93 -19.83 -21.40 33.62
C THR A 93 -21.01 -21.59 32.67
N SER A 94 -22.23 -21.29 33.13
CA SER A 94 -23.46 -21.46 32.35
C SER A 94 -23.57 -20.53 31.14
N ASP A 95 -22.78 -19.46 31.11
CA ASP A 95 -22.62 -18.55 29.97
C ASP A 95 -21.38 -18.88 29.10
N GLY A 96 -20.71 -20.00 29.38
CA GLY A 96 -19.61 -20.52 28.59
C GLY A 96 -18.24 -19.91 28.93
N ASN A 97 -18.11 -19.06 29.94
CA ASN A 97 -16.80 -18.61 30.41
C ASN A 97 -15.96 -19.75 31.00
N VAL A 98 -14.64 -19.53 31.02
CA VAL A 98 -13.64 -20.51 31.41
C VAL A 98 -12.69 -19.90 32.44
N LEU A 99 -12.88 -20.30 33.69
CA LEU A 99 -12.07 -19.87 34.83
C LEU A 99 -11.23 -21.05 35.35
N TYR A 100 -10.27 -20.74 36.22
CA TYR A 100 -9.46 -21.77 36.89
C TYR A 100 -9.38 -21.51 38.39
N GLY A 101 -9.51 -22.55 39.22
CA GLY A 101 -9.33 -22.43 40.67
C GLY A 101 -9.48 -23.73 41.45
N GLN A 102 -8.89 -23.78 42.63
CA GLN A 102 -9.08 -24.86 43.60
C GLN A 102 -10.36 -24.60 44.38
N ILE A 103 -11.24 -25.60 44.50
CA ILE A 103 -12.44 -25.48 45.34
C ILE A 103 -11.98 -25.35 46.81
N THR A 104 -12.50 -24.34 47.50
CA THR A 104 -12.21 -24.08 48.92
C THR A 104 -13.44 -24.22 49.81
N ALA A 105 -14.65 -24.06 49.26
CA ALA A 105 -15.91 -24.30 49.95
C ALA A 105 -17.04 -24.58 48.95
N VAL A 106 -18.04 -25.34 49.38
CA VAL A 106 -19.31 -25.57 48.67
C VAL A 106 -20.41 -25.44 49.71
N ASP A 107 -21.37 -24.55 49.49
CA ASP A 107 -22.57 -24.44 50.33
C ASP A 107 -23.81 -24.84 49.52
N ALA A 108 -25.04 -24.56 49.98
CA ALA A 108 -26.26 -24.92 49.25
C ALA A 108 -26.37 -24.25 47.85
N GLU A 109 -25.92 -23.00 47.70
CA GLU A 109 -26.18 -22.14 46.53
C GLU A 109 -24.90 -21.72 45.77
N THR A 110 -23.72 -21.83 46.37
CA THR A 110 -22.45 -21.31 45.84
C THR A 110 -21.29 -22.30 45.94
N ILE A 111 -20.25 -22.05 45.14
CA ILE A 111 -18.96 -22.72 45.19
C ILE A 111 -17.87 -21.64 45.25
N SER A 112 -17.01 -21.73 46.24
CA SER A 112 -15.87 -20.83 46.41
C SER A 112 -14.59 -21.47 45.90
N PHE A 113 -13.77 -20.66 45.22
CA PHE A 113 -12.51 -21.06 44.63
C PHE A 113 -11.36 -20.12 45.00
N LYS A 114 -10.15 -20.67 45.03
CA LYS A 114 -8.89 -19.91 45.10
C LYS A 114 -8.06 -20.18 43.85
N SER A 115 -7.60 -19.11 43.22
CA SER A 115 -6.88 -19.13 41.95
C SER A 115 -5.69 -18.20 42.00
N LYS A 116 -4.57 -18.58 41.37
CA LYS A 116 -3.47 -17.63 41.14
C LYS A 116 -3.89 -16.48 40.21
N ARG A 117 -4.72 -16.81 39.21
CA ARG A 117 -5.19 -15.87 38.18
C ARG A 117 -6.33 -14.99 38.67
N HIS A 118 -7.29 -15.58 39.39
CA HIS A 118 -8.53 -14.90 39.78
C HIS A 118 -8.62 -14.51 41.26
N GLY A 119 -7.60 -14.83 42.07
CA GLY A 119 -7.67 -14.64 43.51
C GLY A 119 -8.73 -15.54 44.15
N GLN A 120 -9.44 -15.02 45.15
CA GLN A 120 -10.58 -15.72 45.77
C GLN A 120 -11.87 -15.28 45.08
N MET A 121 -12.69 -16.26 44.66
CA MET A 121 -13.95 -16.02 43.97
C MET A 121 -15.04 -16.96 44.48
N THR A 122 -16.27 -16.47 44.56
CA THR A 122 -17.44 -17.26 44.96
C THR A 122 -18.47 -17.18 43.83
N LEU A 123 -18.79 -18.33 43.24
CA LEU A 123 -19.68 -18.43 42.09
C LEU A 123 -20.98 -19.12 42.52
N LYS A 124 -22.12 -18.66 42.01
CA LYS A 124 -23.41 -19.35 42.20
C LYS A 124 -23.38 -20.71 41.51
N LYS A 125 -23.91 -21.76 42.14
CA LYS A 125 -23.95 -23.13 41.60
C LYS A 125 -24.68 -23.21 40.26
N ASN A 126 -25.81 -22.52 40.14
CA ASN A 126 -26.56 -22.39 38.88
C ASN A 126 -25.83 -21.54 37.81
N GLY A 127 -24.68 -20.98 38.16
CA GLY A 127 -23.75 -20.32 37.25
C GLY A 127 -22.61 -21.20 36.78
N VAL A 128 -22.45 -22.41 37.35
CA VAL A 128 -21.39 -23.35 37.02
C VAL A 128 -21.98 -24.54 36.26
N LEU A 129 -21.43 -24.83 35.09
CA LEU A 129 -21.84 -25.94 34.23
C LEU A 129 -21.04 -27.21 34.54
N ASN A 130 -19.72 -27.09 34.57
CA ASN A 130 -18.84 -28.20 34.94
C ASN A 130 -17.50 -27.73 35.54
N LEU A 131 -16.91 -28.60 36.35
CA LEU A 131 -15.57 -28.49 36.89
C LEU A 131 -14.75 -29.68 36.38
N ARG A 132 -13.58 -29.43 35.83
CA ARG A 132 -12.67 -30.49 35.37
C ARG A 132 -11.26 -30.19 35.85
N ARG A 133 -10.47 -31.20 36.19
CA ARG A 133 -9.05 -30.98 36.52
C ARG A 133 -8.34 -30.23 35.38
N SER A 134 -7.58 -29.19 35.72
CA SER A 134 -6.92 -28.26 34.79
C SER A 134 -5.84 -28.96 33.95
N ALA A 135 -5.15 -29.93 34.56
CA ALA A 135 -4.19 -30.81 33.92
C ALA A 135 -4.43 -32.24 34.42
N THR A 136 -4.55 -33.18 33.49
CA THR A 136 -4.53 -34.62 33.74
C THR A 136 -3.67 -35.27 32.66
N ASP A 137 -3.11 -36.45 32.93
CA ASP A 137 -2.43 -37.26 31.90
C ASP A 137 -3.35 -37.62 30.73
N GLU A 138 -4.65 -37.41 30.89
CA GLU A 138 -5.68 -37.65 29.89
C GLU A 138 -5.89 -36.46 28.94
N LEU A 139 -5.49 -35.23 29.28
CA LEU A 139 -5.71 -34.05 28.42
C LEU A 139 -4.62 -33.95 27.35
N LEU A 140 -5.03 -33.98 26.07
CA LEU A 140 -4.10 -33.96 24.93
C LEU A 140 -4.01 -32.60 24.25
N PHE A 141 -5.12 -31.87 24.20
CA PHE A 141 -5.17 -30.53 23.62
C PHE A 141 -6.34 -29.71 24.16
N GLN A 142 -6.12 -28.40 24.28
CA GLN A 142 -7.14 -27.42 24.58
C GLN A 142 -6.86 -26.13 23.78
N GLY A 143 -7.86 -25.61 23.08
CA GLY A 143 -7.78 -24.40 22.26
C GLY A 143 -9.08 -24.18 21.48
N PRO A 144 -9.04 -23.59 20.27
CA PRO A 144 -7.86 -22.99 19.66
C PRO A 144 -7.40 -21.74 20.42
N ASN A 145 -6.08 -21.56 20.50
CA ASN A 145 -5.45 -20.41 21.14
C ASN A 145 -4.65 -19.65 20.07
N GLY A 146 -5.32 -19.26 18.99
CA GLY A 146 -4.69 -18.72 17.80
C GLY A 146 -4.19 -19.76 16.81
N LEU A 147 -3.51 -19.27 15.76
CA LEU A 147 -3.08 -20.07 14.61
C LEU A 147 -1.80 -20.89 14.87
N ASP A 148 -1.16 -20.73 16.03
CA ASP A 148 0.08 -21.45 16.35
C ASP A 148 -0.12 -22.97 16.37
N GLY A 149 0.70 -23.68 15.58
CA GLY A 149 0.63 -25.13 15.41
C GLY A 149 -0.47 -25.60 14.45
N TRP A 150 -1.20 -24.69 13.81
CA TRP A 150 -2.13 -25.00 12.72
C TRP A 150 -1.45 -24.84 11.36
N ALA A 151 -1.82 -25.69 10.41
CA ALA A 151 -1.38 -25.64 9.02
C ALA A 151 -2.58 -25.55 8.09
N ALA A 152 -2.44 -24.85 6.97
CA ALA A 152 -3.47 -24.78 5.94
C ALA A 152 -3.69 -26.13 5.27
N ARG A 153 -4.94 -26.40 4.87
CA ARG A 153 -5.33 -27.66 4.22
C ARG A 153 -6.31 -27.39 3.08
N GLY A 154 -6.11 -28.08 1.97
CA GLY A 154 -6.91 -27.96 0.74
C GLY A 154 -6.12 -27.36 -0.42
N THR A 155 -6.56 -27.61 -1.65
CA THR A 155 -5.90 -27.13 -2.87
C THR A 155 -5.96 -25.60 -2.92
N GLY A 156 -4.81 -24.93 -2.79
CA GLY A 156 -4.73 -23.46 -2.80
C GLY A 156 -5.15 -22.79 -1.49
N ALA A 157 -5.42 -23.56 -0.42
CA ALA A 157 -5.68 -23.02 0.90
C ALA A 157 -4.43 -22.37 1.49
N LYS A 158 -4.60 -21.24 2.16
CA LYS A 158 -3.54 -20.52 2.86
C LYS A 158 -3.92 -20.37 4.33
N LEU A 159 -2.93 -20.38 5.22
CA LEU A 159 -3.21 -20.20 6.65
C LEU A 159 -3.85 -18.83 6.92
N SER A 160 -3.51 -17.84 6.08
CA SER A 160 -4.11 -16.49 6.07
C SER A 160 -5.59 -16.45 5.67
N ASP A 161 -6.16 -17.54 5.15
CA ASP A 161 -7.61 -17.65 4.93
C ASP A 161 -8.35 -17.71 6.27
N TRP A 162 -7.67 -18.21 7.31
CA TRP A 162 -8.14 -18.22 8.68
C TRP A 162 -7.58 -17.02 9.43
N LYS A 163 -8.43 -16.41 10.23
CA LYS A 163 -8.11 -15.29 11.11
C LYS A 163 -8.24 -15.74 12.53
N GLU A 164 -7.21 -15.46 13.30
CA GLU A 164 -7.35 -15.44 14.74
C GLU A 164 -8.29 -14.28 15.12
N LEU A 165 -9.43 -14.63 15.69
CA LEU A 165 -10.34 -13.70 16.30
C LEU A 165 -9.81 -13.22 17.63
N ASN A 166 -10.52 -12.21 18.13
CA ASN A 166 -9.99 -11.45 19.22
C ASN A 166 -9.87 -12.26 20.52
N ASP A 167 -10.75 -13.21 20.74
CA ASP A 167 -10.76 -14.15 21.86
C ASP A 167 -9.76 -15.33 21.71
N GLY A 168 -9.01 -15.42 20.61
CA GLY A 168 -8.13 -16.56 20.31
C GLY A 168 -8.81 -17.65 19.46
N SER A 169 -10.13 -17.53 19.22
CA SER A 169 -10.85 -18.42 18.31
C SER A 169 -10.37 -18.27 16.87
N LEU A 170 -10.64 -19.26 16.03
CA LEU A 170 -10.24 -19.25 14.62
C LEU A 170 -11.46 -19.10 13.74
N GLN A 171 -11.47 -18.10 12.86
CA GLN A 171 -12.57 -17.88 11.91
C GLN A 171 -12.06 -17.84 10.47
N THR A 172 -12.81 -18.47 9.57
CA THR A 172 -12.69 -18.24 8.12
C THR A 172 -14.00 -17.68 7.58
N LEU A 173 -13.88 -16.77 6.61
CA LEU A 173 -14.99 -16.29 5.78
C LEU A 173 -14.86 -16.78 4.32
N LYS A 174 -13.95 -17.72 4.08
CA LYS A 174 -13.66 -18.29 2.77
C LYS A 174 -14.10 -19.74 2.80
N GLY A 175 -14.91 -20.14 1.81
CA GLY A 175 -15.31 -21.53 1.62
C GLY A 175 -14.19 -22.36 1.03
N ASP A 176 -14.40 -23.66 0.97
CA ASP A 176 -13.45 -24.65 0.45
C ASP A 176 -12.03 -24.50 1.01
N THR A 177 -11.92 -24.19 2.30
CA THR A 177 -10.63 -24.02 2.98
C THR A 177 -10.62 -24.75 4.32
N GLY A 178 -9.47 -25.30 4.68
CA GLY A 178 -9.33 -26.05 5.91
C GLY A 178 -8.06 -25.72 6.68
N ILE A 179 -8.06 -26.14 7.93
CA ILE A 179 -6.89 -26.16 8.80
C ILE A 179 -6.71 -27.54 9.41
N TYR A 180 -5.45 -27.86 9.66
CA TYR A 180 -5.01 -29.12 10.22
C TYR A 180 -4.06 -28.86 11.38
N ARG A 181 -4.22 -29.61 12.47
CA ARG A 181 -3.28 -29.62 13.58
C ARG A 181 -2.74 -31.02 13.79
N ARG A 182 -1.41 -31.17 13.79
CA ARG A 182 -0.75 -32.46 14.04
C ARG A 182 -0.83 -32.84 15.51
N MET A 183 -1.33 -34.03 15.83
CA MET A 183 -1.34 -34.60 17.19
C MET A 183 -1.55 -36.13 17.15
N LYS A 184 -1.16 -36.85 18.20
CA LYS A 184 -1.40 -38.30 18.31
C LYS A 184 -2.66 -38.55 19.11
N PHE A 185 -3.50 -39.48 18.66
CA PHE A 185 -4.67 -39.92 19.40
C PHE A 185 -4.39 -41.21 20.19
N PRO A 186 -4.96 -41.34 21.40
CA PRO A 186 -5.04 -42.60 22.13
C PRO A 186 -6.04 -43.54 21.46
N ASP A 187 -6.04 -44.82 21.88
CA ASP A 187 -7.05 -45.81 21.42
C ASP A 187 -8.48 -45.33 21.70
N ARG A 188 -8.68 -44.63 22.82
CA ARG A 188 -9.95 -44.07 23.27
C ARG A 188 -9.83 -42.56 23.39
N CYS A 189 -10.46 -41.83 22.49
CA CYS A 189 -10.42 -40.37 22.43
C CYS A 189 -11.80 -39.75 22.65
N ALA A 190 -11.85 -38.64 23.39
CA ALA A 190 -12.99 -37.76 23.53
C ALA A 190 -12.65 -36.38 22.95
N VAL A 191 -13.53 -35.84 22.10
CA VAL A 191 -13.42 -34.51 21.51
C VAL A 191 -14.65 -33.69 21.89
N GLU A 192 -14.43 -32.53 22.48
CA GLU A 192 -15.46 -31.52 22.75
C GLU A 192 -15.19 -30.31 21.86
N VAL A 193 -16.20 -29.90 21.09
CA VAL A 193 -16.06 -28.83 20.10
C VAL A 193 -17.24 -27.88 20.15
N VAL A 194 -16.95 -26.58 20.07
CA VAL A 194 -17.93 -25.51 19.89
C VAL A 194 -17.62 -24.78 18.60
N LEU A 195 -18.58 -24.81 17.67
CA LEU A 195 -18.52 -24.12 16.38
C LEU A 195 -19.60 -23.04 16.31
N GLU A 196 -19.31 -21.96 15.60
CA GLU A 196 -20.24 -20.84 15.43
C GLU A 196 -20.14 -20.24 14.02
N SER A 197 -21.25 -19.74 13.49
CA SER A 197 -21.34 -19.09 12.17
C SER A 197 -22.45 -18.04 12.14
N SER A 198 -22.54 -17.21 11.10
CA SER A 198 -23.63 -16.24 10.94
C SER A 198 -24.94 -16.86 10.42
N ARG A 199 -24.83 -18.04 9.78
CA ARG A 199 -25.92 -18.92 9.33
C ARG A 199 -25.80 -20.30 10.00
N ILE A 200 -26.56 -21.31 9.56
CA ILE A 200 -26.35 -22.69 9.99
C ILE A 200 -24.92 -23.11 9.55
N PRO A 201 -24.08 -23.65 10.45
CA PRO A 201 -22.69 -23.96 10.12
C PRO A 201 -22.59 -25.07 9.07
N ASP A 202 -21.77 -24.87 8.04
CA ASP A 202 -21.42 -25.89 7.04
C ASP A 202 -19.93 -26.24 7.13
N PHE A 203 -19.64 -27.42 7.67
CA PHE A 203 -18.28 -27.81 8.05
C PHE A 203 -18.03 -29.30 7.91
N VAL A 204 -16.74 -29.66 7.88
CA VAL A 204 -16.24 -31.02 8.05
C VAL A 204 -15.27 -31.07 9.23
N LEU A 205 -15.49 -32.00 10.15
CA LEU A 205 -14.60 -32.31 11.28
C LEU A 205 -14.15 -33.77 11.19
N ALA A 206 -12.86 -34.00 11.01
CA ALA A 206 -12.28 -35.34 10.90
C ALA A 206 -11.10 -35.56 11.84
N MET A 207 -11.00 -36.78 12.38
CA MET A 207 -9.87 -37.24 13.19
C MET A 207 -8.95 -38.11 12.33
N GLY A 208 -7.73 -37.62 12.10
CA GLY A 208 -6.75 -38.24 11.23
C GLY A 208 -6.03 -37.21 10.35
N GLY A 209 -4.99 -37.66 9.65
CA GLY A 209 -4.28 -36.92 8.62
C GLY A 209 -5.04 -36.80 7.30
N ARG A 210 -6.11 -37.59 7.10
CA ARG A 210 -7.02 -37.49 5.95
C ARG A 210 -8.49 -37.55 6.38
N VAL A 211 -9.33 -36.84 5.64
CA VAL A 211 -10.76 -36.69 5.91
C VAL A 211 -11.53 -38.02 5.78
N ASP A 212 -11.08 -38.93 4.91
CA ASP A 212 -11.78 -40.20 4.63
C ASP A 212 -11.20 -41.43 5.36
N GLU A 213 -10.23 -41.25 6.27
CA GLU A 213 -9.57 -42.39 6.92
C GLU A 213 -10.38 -43.01 8.08
N ASN A 214 -11.18 -42.19 8.76
CA ASN A 214 -11.98 -42.56 9.93
C ASN A 214 -13.36 -41.87 9.83
N PRO A 215 -14.34 -42.23 10.66
CA PRO A 215 -15.59 -41.51 10.66
C PRO A 215 -15.38 -40.03 10.97
N ARG A 216 -16.18 -39.21 10.31
CA ARG A 216 -16.13 -37.76 10.40
C ARG A 216 -17.52 -37.19 10.57
N LEU A 217 -17.59 -35.97 11.07
CA LEU A 217 -18.82 -35.19 11.07
C LEU A 217 -18.83 -34.24 9.89
N GLU A 218 -19.93 -34.20 9.17
CA GLU A 218 -20.17 -33.22 8.10
C GLU A 218 -21.63 -32.80 8.07
N VAL A 219 -21.92 -31.67 7.43
CA VAL A 219 -23.27 -31.11 7.32
C VAL A 219 -23.76 -31.23 5.88
N TRP A 220 -24.93 -31.84 5.69
CA TRP A 220 -25.58 -31.95 4.38
C TRP A 220 -26.86 -31.11 4.38
N GLY A 221 -26.78 -29.91 3.81
CA GLY A 221 -27.85 -28.93 3.92
C GLY A 221 -27.95 -28.41 5.36
N GLU A 222 -28.94 -28.89 6.10
CA GLU A 222 -29.15 -28.54 7.52
C GLU A 222 -29.00 -29.76 8.44
N ILE A 223 -28.60 -30.91 7.90
CA ILE A 223 -28.53 -32.17 8.65
C ILE A 223 -27.09 -32.45 9.04
N LEU A 224 -26.82 -32.56 10.33
CA LEU A 224 -25.56 -33.05 10.86
C LEU A 224 -25.52 -34.58 10.72
N ILE A 225 -24.50 -35.08 10.02
CA ILE A 225 -24.30 -36.51 9.82
C ILE A 225 -22.94 -36.96 10.33
N CYS A 226 -22.86 -38.24 10.71
CA CYS A 226 -21.60 -38.94 10.91
C CYS A 226 -21.39 -39.88 9.72
N ARG A 227 -20.31 -39.68 8.96
CA ARG A 227 -20.02 -40.45 7.75
C ARG A 227 -18.79 -41.34 7.93
N CYS A 228 -18.89 -42.58 7.48
CA CYS A 228 -17.80 -43.56 7.45
C CYS A 228 -17.72 -44.19 6.05
N GLY A 229 -16.83 -43.68 5.20
CA GLY A 229 -16.74 -44.12 3.80
C GLY A 229 -18.02 -43.77 3.01
N LEU A 230 -18.73 -44.80 2.56
CA LEU A 230 -20.04 -44.67 1.88
C LEU A 230 -21.23 -44.75 2.84
N ASP A 231 -21.03 -45.24 4.06
CA ASP A 231 -22.08 -45.32 5.07
C ASP A 231 -22.21 -44.00 5.84
N PHE A 232 -23.42 -43.68 6.26
CA PHE A 232 -23.68 -42.50 7.10
C PHE A 232 -24.80 -42.74 8.11
N VAL A 233 -24.73 -42.02 9.23
CA VAL A 233 -25.75 -41.95 10.27
C VAL A 233 -26.18 -40.50 10.40
N GLU A 234 -27.47 -40.24 10.24
CA GLU A 234 -28.06 -38.93 10.56
C GLU A 234 -28.10 -38.73 12.08
N LEU A 235 -27.57 -37.59 12.56
CA LEU A 235 -27.49 -37.30 13.99
C LEU A 235 -28.61 -36.35 14.43
N GLN A 236 -28.75 -35.21 13.75
CA GLN A 236 -29.77 -34.22 14.03
C GLN A 236 -29.88 -33.15 12.92
N GLU A 237 -31.04 -32.49 12.86
CA GLU A 237 -31.24 -31.23 12.12
C GLU A 237 -30.68 -30.05 12.93
N LEU A 238 -29.85 -29.23 12.30
CA LEU A 238 -29.25 -28.02 12.88
C LEU A 238 -30.19 -26.82 12.67
N LYS A 239 -30.68 -26.23 13.77
CA LYS A 239 -31.55 -25.04 13.74
C LYS A 239 -30.86 -23.79 14.27
N GLU A 240 -29.68 -23.96 14.83
CA GLU A 240 -28.93 -22.92 15.52
C GLU A 240 -27.64 -22.60 14.79
N LYS A 241 -27.15 -21.39 15.04
CA LYS A 241 -25.89 -20.87 14.49
C LYS A 241 -24.66 -21.34 15.28
N LYS A 242 -24.89 -22.00 16.42
CA LYS A 242 -23.88 -22.52 17.33
C LYS A 242 -24.09 -24.02 17.47
N VAL A 243 -23.00 -24.77 17.40
CA VAL A 243 -23.00 -26.24 17.51
C VAL A 243 -22.03 -26.63 18.61
N HIS A 244 -22.55 -27.27 19.66
CA HIS A 244 -21.76 -27.77 20.80
C HIS A 244 -21.90 -29.30 20.88
N LEU A 245 -20.81 -30.03 20.60
CA LEU A 245 -20.81 -31.49 20.47
C LEU A 245 -19.74 -32.14 21.34
N HIS A 246 -20.09 -33.31 21.88
CA HIS A 246 -19.18 -34.23 22.57
C HIS A 246 -19.07 -35.53 21.77
N ILE A 247 -17.88 -35.85 21.30
CA ILE A 247 -17.60 -36.99 20.42
C ILE A 247 -16.73 -37.97 21.18
N PHE A 248 -17.21 -39.19 21.37
CA PHE A 248 -16.45 -40.28 21.99
C PHE A 248 -16.09 -41.30 20.94
N THR A 249 -14.81 -41.67 20.87
CA THR A 249 -14.27 -42.55 19.84
C THR A 249 -13.43 -43.63 20.49
N ASP A 250 -13.65 -44.88 20.09
CA ASP A 250 -12.80 -46.03 20.37
C ASP A 250 -12.30 -46.58 19.04
N PHE A 251 -11.02 -46.33 18.74
CA PHE A 251 -10.40 -46.74 17.48
C PHE A 251 -10.12 -48.25 17.41
N LYS A 252 -10.10 -48.95 18.56
CA LYS A 252 -9.93 -50.41 18.60
C LYS A 252 -11.24 -51.13 18.38
N GLU A 253 -12.30 -50.66 19.03
CA GLU A 253 -13.65 -51.24 18.89
C GLU A 253 -14.38 -50.73 17.63
N GLU A 254 -13.82 -49.72 16.95
CA GLU A 254 -14.39 -49.04 15.79
C GLU A 254 -15.77 -48.44 16.11
N VAL A 255 -15.84 -47.67 17.20
CA VAL A 255 -17.08 -47.05 17.68
C VAL A 255 -16.92 -45.55 17.82
N MET A 256 -17.85 -44.78 17.24
CA MET A 256 -17.99 -43.34 17.48
C MET A 256 -19.40 -43.04 17.97
N ALA A 257 -19.51 -42.32 19.08
CA ALA A 257 -20.78 -41.85 19.63
C ALA A 257 -20.74 -40.32 19.79
N VAL A 258 -21.78 -39.64 19.32
CA VAL A 258 -21.89 -38.18 19.33
C VAL A 258 -23.04 -37.78 20.25
N TYR A 259 -22.75 -36.86 21.16
CA TYR A 259 -23.66 -36.36 22.18
C TYR A 259 -23.80 -34.84 22.07
N SER A 260 -24.95 -34.33 22.49
CA SER A 260 -25.13 -32.90 22.78
C SER A 260 -24.32 -32.46 24.00
N SER A 261 -24.20 -31.15 24.21
CA SER A 261 -23.63 -30.55 25.43
C SER A 261 -24.29 -31.05 26.72
N SER A 262 -25.61 -31.29 26.68
CA SER A 262 -26.41 -31.83 27.81
C SER A 262 -26.27 -33.34 28.04
N GLY A 263 -25.51 -34.06 27.19
CA GLY A 263 -25.31 -35.50 27.32
C GLY A 263 -26.44 -36.35 26.71
N LYS A 264 -27.29 -35.79 25.83
CA LYS A 264 -28.22 -36.57 24.99
C LYS A 264 -27.45 -37.21 23.85
N LEU A 265 -27.62 -38.52 23.64
CA LEU A 265 -27.06 -39.22 22.47
C LEU A 265 -27.75 -38.72 21.20
N LEU A 266 -26.97 -38.16 20.27
CA LEU A 266 -27.44 -37.72 18.96
C LEU A 266 -27.33 -38.84 17.93
N GLY A 267 -26.28 -39.65 18.03
CA GLY A 267 -26.15 -40.87 17.24
C GLY A 267 -24.85 -41.61 17.51
N ARG A 268 -24.77 -42.82 16.96
CA ARG A 268 -23.64 -43.73 17.12
C ARG A 268 -23.41 -44.49 15.82
N THR A 269 -22.15 -44.69 15.47
CA THR A 269 -21.73 -45.59 14.39
C THR A 269 -20.75 -46.62 14.91
N ASP A 270 -20.91 -47.84 14.44
CA ASP A 270 -20.07 -49.01 14.66
C ASP A 270 -19.61 -49.63 13.31
N ALA A 271 -19.64 -48.81 12.25
CA ALA A 271 -19.18 -49.19 10.92
C ALA A 271 -17.72 -49.67 10.96
N LYS A 272 -17.40 -50.70 10.18
CA LYS A 272 -16.11 -51.39 10.24
C LYS A 272 -15.10 -50.88 9.21
N GLY A 273 -13.81 -51.16 9.45
CA GLY A 273 -12.74 -50.88 8.48
C GLY A 273 -12.02 -49.54 8.73
N TRP A 274 -11.96 -49.10 9.97
CA TRP A 274 -11.26 -47.89 10.37
C TRP A 274 -9.75 -48.12 10.23
N LYS A 275 -9.03 -47.04 9.96
CA LYS A 275 -7.56 -47.09 9.95
C LYS A 275 -7.05 -46.65 11.31
N PRO A 276 -5.91 -47.19 11.79
CA PRO A 276 -5.23 -46.61 12.94
C PRO A 276 -5.10 -45.11 12.72
N PRO A 277 -5.58 -44.26 13.64
CA PRO A 277 -5.67 -42.83 13.39
C PRO A 277 -4.27 -42.29 13.09
N THR A 278 -4.07 -41.83 11.86
CA THR A 278 -2.88 -41.06 11.53
C THR A 278 -2.90 -39.76 12.34
N SER A 279 -1.73 -39.15 12.57
CA SER A 279 -1.67 -38.00 13.47
C SER A 279 -2.45 -36.80 12.94
N GLY A 280 -3.36 -36.23 13.73
CA GLY A 280 -3.88 -34.87 13.59
C GLY A 280 -5.39 -34.73 13.48
N ILE A 281 -5.89 -33.51 13.64
CA ILE A 281 -7.31 -33.17 13.54
C ILE A 281 -7.51 -32.15 12.42
N ILE A 282 -8.63 -32.28 11.69
CA ILE A 282 -8.95 -31.49 10.50
C ILE A 282 -10.28 -30.75 10.73
N PHE A 283 -10.29 -29.47 10.35
CA PHE A 283 -11.49 -28.66 10.18
C PHE A 283 -11.51 -28.10 8.76
N GLU A 284 -12.62 -28.24 8.05
CA GLU A 284 -12.84 -27.62 6.73
C GLU A 284 -14.13 -26.80 6.78
N SER A 285 -14.09 -25.57 6.28
CA SER A 285 -15.26 -24.73 6.05
C SER A 285 -15.67 -24.88 4.60
N VAL A 286 -16.91 -25.29 4.37
CA VAL A 286 -17.43 -25.55 3.03
C VAL A 286 -17.90 -24.24 2.40
N ASP A 287 -18.74 -23.49 3.10
CA ASP A 287 -19.46 -22.35 2.53
C ASP A 287 -18.84 -20.96 2.83
N GLY A 288 -17.81 -20.91 3.67
CA GLY A 288 -17.07 -19.71 4.01
C GLY A 288 -17.66 -18.87 5.13
N ASP A 289 -18.16 -19.50 6.18
CA ASP A 289 -18.56 -18.82 7.40
C ASP A 289 -18.47 -19.79 8.59
N LEU A 290 -17.28 -19.96 9.16
CA LEU A 290 -17.06 -20.89 10.27
C LEU A 290 -16.06 -20.34 11.28
N ALA A 291 -16.44 -20.37 12.56
CA ALA A 291 -15.58 -20.07 13.69
C ALA A 291 -15.47 -21.28 14.64
N ILE A 292 -14.24 -21.65 14.98
CA ILE A 292 -13.93 -22.67 15.99
C ILE A 292 -13.74 -21.94 17.31
N LYS A 293 -14.77 -21.96 18.15
CA LYS A 293 -14.78 -21.29 19.45
C LYS A 293 -14.08 -22.09 20.53
N GLN A 294 -14.25 -23.41 20.52
CA GLN A 294 -13.64 -24.30 21.49
C GLN A 294 -13.29 -25.64 20.84
N LEU A 295 -12.15 -26.19 21.23
CA LEU A 295 -11.69 -27.53 20.91
C LEU A 295 -10.92 -28.09 22.10
N ARG A 296 -11.43 -29.18 22.67
CA ARG A 296 -10.77 -29.95 23.72
C ARG A 296 -10.69 -31.40 23.32
N ILE A 297 -9.53 -32.01 23.54
CA ILE A 297 -9.25 -33.40 23.17
C ILE A 297 -8.61 -34.10 24.36
N SER A 298 -9.19 -35.22 24.79
CA SER A 298 -8.70 -36.01 25.91
C SER A 298 -8.86 -37.51 25.69
N SER A 299 -8.18 -38.33 26.50
CA SER A 299 -8.48 -39.75 26.65
C SER A 299 -9.81 -39.95 27.40
N TRP A 300 -10.44 -41.12 27.26
CA TRP A 300 -11.60 -41.51 28.08
C TRP A 300 -11.56 -42.99 28.47
N ASP A 301 -12.25 -43.34 29.55
CA ASP A 301 -12.21 -44.66 30.20
C ASP A 301 -13.14 -45.71 29.55
N GLY A 302 -13.95 -45.33 28.57
CA GLY A 302 -14.92 -46.20 27.90
C GLY A 302 -16.33 -46.17 28.50
N ARG A 303 -16.59 -45.39 29.56
CA ARG A 303 -17.92 -45.25 30.16
C ARG A 303 -18.66 -44.06 29.57
N LEU A 304 -19.70 -44.34 28.78
CA LEU A 304 -20.50 -43.29 28.15
C LEU A 304 -21.38 -42.56 29.18
N PRO A 305 -21.61 -41.24 29.03
CA PRO A 305 -22.40 -40.47 29.97
C PRO A 305 -23.91 -40.79 29.89
N LYS A 306 -24.60 -40.84 31.04
CA LYS A 306 -26.08 -40.81 31.12
C LYS A 306 -26.59 -39.35 31.17
N VAL A 307 -27.83 -39.13 30.69
CA VAL A 307 -28.54 -37.84 30.79
C VAL A 307 -28.86 -37.55 32.24
N LEU A 308 -28.54 -36.33 32.71
CA LEU A 308 -28.83 -35.88 34.07
C LEU A 308 -30.30 -35.47 34.21
N LYS A 309 -30.93 -35.81 35.34
CA LYS A 309 -32.23 -35.23 35.72
C LYS A 309 -32.03 -33.80 36.25
N PRO A 310 -33.04 -32.91 36.18
CA PRO A 310 -32.96 -31.60 36.83
C PRO A 310 -32.65 -31.74 38.33
N GLY A 311 -31.62 -31.06 38.81
CA GLY A 311 -31.12 -31.13 40.19
C GLY A 311 -30.09 -32.24 40.47
N GLU A 312 -29.87 -33.17 39.53
CA GLU A 312 -28.92 -34.28 39.68
C GLU A 312 -27.55 -33.92 39.08
N ASN A 313 -26.47 -34.01 39.87
CA ASN A 313 -25.12 -33.76 39.39
C ASN A 313 -24.38 -35.08 39.15
N ARG A 314 -23.33 -35.04 38.33
CA ARG A 314 -22.43 -36.18 38.10
C ARG A 314 -21.04 -35.86 38.61
N VAL A 315 -20.52 -36.68 39.50
CA VAL A 315 -19.16 -36.57 40.04
C VAL A 315 -18.35 -37.79 39.62
N GLN A 316 -17.22 -37.57 38.96
CA GLN A 316 -16.30 -38.60 38.50
C GLN A 316 -14.97 -38.49 39.24
N THR A 317 -14.41 -39.63 39.60
CA THR A 317 -13.14 -39.73 40.32
C THR A 317 -12.00 -40.28 39.44
N THR A 318 -10.76 -40.17 39.93
CA THR A 318 -9.55 -40.74 39.31
C THR A 318 -9.59 -42.26 39.20
N THR A 319 -10.42 -42.94 39.99
CA THR A 319 -10.63 -44.40 39.90
C THR A 319 -11.64 -44.77 38.81
N GLY A 320 -12.20 -43.79 38.09
CA GLY A 320 -13.25 -43.98 37.09
C GLY A 320 -14.66 -44.18 37.70
N SER A 321 -14.80 -44.08 39.02
CA SER A 321 -16.11 -44.18 39.68
C SER A 321 -16.96 -42.96 39.33
N VAL A 322 -18.25 -43.18 39.06
CA VAL A 322 -19.21 -42.12 38.72
C VAL A 322 -20.33 -42.14 39.75
N HIS A 323 -20.52 -41.00 40.41
CA HIS A 323 -21.51 -40.79 41.46
C HIS A 323 -22.57 -39.82 40.94
N TYR A 324 -23.84 -40.18 41.04
CA TYR A 324 -24.97 -39.37 40.58
C TYR A 324 -25.77 -38.87 41.78
N GLY A 325 -25.94 -37.55 41.93
CA GLY A 325 -26.62 -36.97 43.08
C GLY A 325 -26.43 -35.46 43.26
N GLU A 326 -27.11 -34.89 44.24
CA GLU A 326 -27.00 -33.46 44.54
C GLU A 326 -25.66 -33.16 45.26
N VAL A 327 -24.84 -32.23 44.74
CA VAL A 327 -23.62 -31.77 45.41
C VAL A 327 -24.05 -30.76 46.47
N ARG A 328 -24.00 -31.15 47.75
CA ARG A 328 -24.61 -30.38 48.85
C ARG A 328 -23.63 -29.54 49.64
N ASP A 329 -22.51 -30.13 50.04
CA ASP A 329 -21.65 -29.56 51.07
C ASP A 329 -20.18 -29.88 50.82
N PHE A 330 -19.30 -29.11 51.46
CA PHE A 330 -17.87 -29.34 51.51
C PHE A 330 -17.40 -29.43 52.95
N ASP A 331 -16.96 -30.62 53.36
CA ASP A 331 -16.30 -30.81 54.64
C ASP A 331 -14.87 -30.28 54.55
N ALA A 332 -14.67 -29.06 55.05
CA ALA A 332 -13.39 -28.36 55.04
C ALA A 332 -12.32 -29.02 55.92
N ASP A 333 -12.72 -29.76 56.97
CA ASP A 333 -11.81 -30.44 57.88
C ASP A 333 -11.34 -31.80 57.30
N GLY A 334 -12.17 -32.43 56.46
CA GLY A 334 -11.86 -33.69 55.77
C GLY A 334 -11.40 -33.58 54.31
N GLY A 335 -11.58 -32.42 53.66
CA GLY A 335 -11.27 -32.22 52.24
C GLY A 335 -12.19 -33.00 51.29
N ASN A 336 -13.43 -33.28 51.71
CA ASN A 336 -14.36 -34.14 51.00
C ASN A 336 -15.58 -33.36 50.46
N LEU A 337 -15.98 -33.68 49.24
CA LEU A 337 -17.22 -33.22 48.62
C LEU A 337 -18.37 -34.17 49.00
N VAL A 338 -19.47 -33.63 49.53
CA VAL A 338 -20.65 -34.42 49.91
C VAL A 338 -21.66 -34.45 48.76
N VAL A 339 -21.92 -35.65 48.24
CA VAL A 339 -22.90 -35.91 47.18
C VAL A 339 -24.06 -36.70 47.76
N ALA A 340 -25.28 -36.16 47.71
CA ALA A 340 -26.50 -36.90 48.05
C ALA A 340 -26.89 -37.80 46.87
N ALA A 341 -26.30 -38.99 46.82
CA ALA A 341 -26.52 -39.96 45.77
C ALA A 341 -27.90 -40.59 45.88
N THR A 342 -28.64 -40.66 44.77
CA THR A 342 -29.97 -41.30 44.76
C THR A 342 -29.80 -42.78 44.43
N ASN A 343 -30.24 -43.67 45.31
CA ASN A 343 -30.21 -45.11 45.03
C ASN A 343 -31.24 -45.47 43.94
N GLU A 344 -30.77 -46.03 42.81
CA GLU A 344 -31.61 -46.39 41.67
C GLU A 344 -32.67 -47.47 42.01
N GLU A 345 -32.45 -48.32 43.02
CA GLU A 345 -33.38 -49.38 43.41
C GLU A 345 -34.41 -48.97 44.48
N THR A 346 -34.04 -48.03 45.38
CA THR A 346 -34.89 -47.66 46.54
C THR A 346 -35.42 -46.24 46.50
N GLY A 347 -34.86 -45.36 45.66
CA GLY A 347 -35.21 -43.94 45.60
C GLY A 347 -34.75 -43.11 46.79
N GLU A 348 -34.05 -43.71 47.77
CA GLU A 348 -33.52 -43.00 48.94
C GLU A 348 -32.22 -42.27 48.63
N ALA A 349 -32.08 -41.04 49.16
CA ALA A 349 -30.85 -40.26 49.04
C ALA A 349 -29.86 -40.66 50.14
N LYS A 350 -28.68 -41.14 49.75
CA LYS A 350 -27.57 -41.45 50.65
C LYS A 350 -26.44 -40.45 50.43
N ASN A 351 -25.98 -39.81 51.51
CA ASN A 351 -24.81 -38.94 51.43
C ASN A 351 -23.54 -39.79 51.25
N GLU A 352 -22.82 -39.51 50.18
CA GLU A 352 -21.50 -40.07 49.88
C GLU A 352 -20.45 -38.96 50.04
N SER A 353 -19.35 -39.27 50.70
CA SER A 353 -18.25 -38.35 50.94
C SER A 353 -17.09 -38.70 50.01
N ILE A 354 -16.74 -37.79 49.10
CA ILE A 354 -15.78 -38.02 48.02
C ILE A 354 -14.56 -37.10 48.20
N PRO A 355 -13.33 -37.61 48.37
CA PRO A 355 -12.16 -36.76 48.56
C PRO A 355 -11.88 -35.88 47.35
N ILE A 356 -11.68 -34.58 47.56
CA ILE A 356 -11.53 -33.60 46.48
C ILE A 356 -10.33 -33.90 45.57
N GLY A 357 -9.25 -34.43 46.15
CA GLY A 357 -8.05 -34.86 45.44
C GLY A 357 -8.30 -35.99 44.45
N THR A 358 -9.38 -36.75 44.62
CA THR A 358 -9.77 -37.81 43.70
C THR A 358 -10.70 -37.33 42.59
N LEU A 359 -11.22 -36.11 42.64
CA LEU A 359 -12.16 -35.62 41.63
C LEU A 359 -11.45 -35.30 40.31
N THR A 360 -12.00 -35.82 39.21
CA THR A 360 -11.56 -35.51 37.83
C THR A 360 -12.56 -34.63 37.10
N HIS A 361 -13.86 -34.85 37.31
CA HIS A 361 -14.95 -34.14 36.62
C HIS A 361 -16.18 -34.02 37.54
N VAL A 362 -16.74 -32.82 37.64
CA VAL A 362 -18.05 -32.56 38.25
C VAL A 362 -18.92 -31.87 37.19
N VAL A 363 -20.06 -32.46 36.83
CA VAL A 363 -21.07 -31.83 35.97
C VAL A 363 -22.25 -31.46 36.84
N LEU A 364 -22.64 -30.20 36.82
CA LEU A 364 -23.81 -29.72 37.55
C LEU A 364 -25.02 -29.70 36.62
N SER A 365 -26.23 -30.00 37.13
CA SER A 365 -27.48 -29.90 36.36
C SER A 365 -27.90 -28.44 36.19
N THR A 366 -27.13 -27.70 35.42
CA THR A 366 -27.37 -26.29 35.14
C THR A 366 -27.70 -26.16 33.65
N GLU A 367 -28.76 -25.42 33.31
CA GLU A 367 -29.07 -25.13 31.91
C GLU A 367 -28.05 -24.15 31.33
N GLU A 368 -27.63 -24.38 30.08
CA GLU A 368 -26.82 -23.40 29.33
C GLU A 368 -27.67 -22.15 29.10
N ASN A 369 -27.31 -21.06 29.76
CA ASN A 369 -27.91 -19.75 29.50
C ASN A 369 -27.06 -19.08 28.43
N GLY A 370 -27.45 -19.23 27.18
CA GLY A 370 -26.79 -18.53 26.07
C GLY A 370 -26.76 -17.03 26.35
N THR A 371 -25.56 -16.45 26.50
CA THR A 371 -25.39 -15.00 26.58
C THR A 371 -25.01 -14.44 25.21
N ASN A 372 -25.54 -13.24 24.93
CA ASN A 372 -25.01 -12.43 23.85
C ASN A 372 -23.75 -11.70 24.36
N ASP A 373 -22.57 -12.21 24.00
CA ASP A 373 -21.26 -11.65 24.40
C ASP A 373 -20.85 -10.40 23.59
N GLU A 374 -21.68 -10.02 22.61
CA GLU A 374 -21.50 -8.83 21.79
C GLU A 374 -21.57 -7.57 22.67
N GLY A 375 -20.46 -6.83 22.73
CA GLY A 375 -20.40 -5.55 23.44
C GLY A 375 -19.99 -5.61 24.91
N ARG A 376 -19.50 -6.75 25.42
CA ARG A 376 -18.87 -6.86 26.76
C ARG A 376 -17.34 -6.88 26.70
N THR A 377 -16.69 -6.63 27.83
CA THR A 377 -15.23 -6.79 27.96
C THR A 377 -14.90 -8.27 28.01
N LEU A 378 -13.84 -8.70 27.30
CA LEU A 378 -13.34 -10.08 27.35
C LEU A 378 -11.87 -10.07 27.73
N VAL A 379 -11.48 -10.96 28.64
CA VAL A 379 -10.08 -11.20 29.03
C VAL A 379 -9.75 -12.63 28.70
N SER A 380 -8.65 -12.89 27.99
CA SER A 380 -8.25 -14.24 27.60
C SER A 380 -6.77 -14.53 27.85
N TRP A 381 -6.47 -15.82 28.00
CA TRP A 381 -5.15 -16.38 28.28
C TRP A 381 -4.76 -17.42 27.23
N LYS A 382 -3.45 -17.74 27.14
CA LYS A 382 -2.91 -18.69 26.14
C LYS A 382 -3.39 -20.14 26.34
N ASP A 383 -3.88 -20.50 27.52
CA ASP A 383 -4.38 -21.84 27.85
C ASP A 383 -5.88 -22.04 27.54
N GLY A 384 -6.51 -21.06 26.87
CA GLY A 384 -7.92 -21.10 26.51
C GLY A 384 -8.86 -20.70 27.66
N GLY A 385 -8.33 -20.25 28.80
CA GLY A 385 -9.14 -19.53 29.77
C GLY A 385 -9.64 -18.22 29.19
N TYR A 386 -10.88 -17.86 29.50
CA TYR A 386 -11.41 -16.54 29.21
C TYR A 386 -12.58 -16.16 30.11
N LEU A 387 -12.75 -14.86 30.30
CA LEU A 387 -13.84 -14.27 31.07
C LEU A 387 -14.44 -13.08 30.31
N THR A 388 -15.76 -13.10 30.14
CA THR A 388 -16.58 -12.02 29.60
C THR A 388 -17.40 -11.37 30.71
N GLY A 389 -17.50 -10.04 30.69
CA GLY A 389 -18.27 -9.31 31.69
C GLY A 389 -18.21 -7.80 31.53
N ASP A 390 -18.89 -7.09 32.42
CA ASP A 390 -18.88 -5.63 32.46
C ASP A 390 -17.66 -5.17 33.27
N MET A 391 -16.77 -4.38 32.67
CA MET A 391 -15.53 -3.96 33.32
C MET A 391 -15.83 -2.93 34.42
N VAL A 392 -15.44 -3.26 35.65
CA VAL A 392 -15.59 -2.40 36.83
C VAL A 392 -14.33 -1.59 37.08
N ALA A 393 -13.17 -2.22 36.93
CA ALA A 393 -11.88 -1.58 37.14
C ALA A 393 -10.78 -2.23 36.29
N LEU A 394 -9.82 -1.42 35.85
CA LEU A 394 -8.56 -1.85 35.25
C LEU A 394 -7.42 -1.14 35.98
N THR A 395 -6.45 -1.91 36.46
CA THR A 395 -5.21 -1.43 37.09
C THR A 395 -4.00 -1.94 36.30
N HIS A 396 -2.78 -1.55 36.69
CA HIS A 396 -1.56 -2.10 36.08
C HIS A 396 -1.34 -3.58 36.38
N GLU A 397 -1.99 -4.13 37.41
CA GLU A 397 -1.82 -5.54 37.83
C GLU A 397 -3.04 -6.42 37.55
N SER A 398 -4.24 -5.82 37.40
CA SER A 398 -5.48 -6.60 37.34
C SER A 398 -6.61 -5.90 36.60
N VAL A 399 -7.57 -6.69 36.12
CA VAL A 399 -8.87 -6.25 35.59
C VAL A 399 -9.98 -6.92 36.37
N SER A 400 -11.00 -6.18 36.78
CA SER A 400 -12.16 -6.71 37.53
C SER A 400 -13.41 -6.64 36.68
N LEU A 401 -14.09 -7.78 36.50
CA LEU A 401 -15.29 -7.90 35.67
C LEU A 401 -16.49 -8.29 36.54
N LYS A 402 -17.62 -7.59 36.35
CA LYS A 402 -18.90 -7.98 36.90
C LYS A 402 -19.54 -9.01 35.97
N VAL A 403 -19.97 -10.13 36.56
CA VAL A 403 -20.58 -11.28 35.87
C VAL A 403 -21.89 -11.67 36.53
N SER A 404 -22.77 -12.38 35.82
CA SER A 404 -24.12 -12.74 36.30
C SER A 404 -24.12 -13.78 37.42
N TYR A 405 -23.12 -14.66 37.43
CA TYR A 405 -22.98 -15.77 38.37
C TYR A 405 -22.11 -15.47 39.60
N SER A 406 -21.78 -14.21 39.84
CA SER A 406 -21.04 -13.76 41.04
C SER A 406 -21.60 -12.43 41.55
N ASP A 407 -21.84 -12.35 42.86
CA ASP A 407 -22.31 -11.11 43.49
C ASP A 407 -21.18 -10.08 43.63
N GLU A 408 -19.94 -10.53 43.80
CA GLU A 408 -18.74 -9.68 43.76
C GLU A 408 -18.09 -9.69 42.36
N PRO A 409 -17.42 -8.61 41.92
CA PRO A 409 -16.63 -8.61 40.68
C PRO A 409 -15.50 -9.64 40.72
N VAL A 410 -15.34 -10.42 39.66
CA VAL A 410 -14.23 -11.37 39.53
C VAL A 410 -12.99 -10.60 39.12
N LYS A 411 -11.99 -10.56 40.01
CA LYS A 411 -10.68 -9.95 39.76
C LYS A 411 -9.83 -10.90 38.93
N CYS A 412 -9.13 -10.40 37.92
CA CYS A 412 -8.24 -11.16 37.05
C CYS A 412 -6.87 -10.50 37.03
N SER A 413 -5.81 -11.22 37.40
CA SER A 413 -4.44 -10.74 37.23
C SER A 413 -4.13 -10.52 35.74
N LEU A 414 -3.40 -9.44 35.42
CA LEU A 414 -2.86 -9.20 34.08
C LEU A 414 -1.65 -10.09 33.77
N SER A 415 -1.08 -10.76 34.77
CA SER A 415 -0.04 -11.76 34.56
C SER A 415 -0.55 -12.89 33.65
N GLY A 416 0.18 -13.13 32.57
CA GLY A 416 -0.18 -14.13 31.56
C GLY A 416 -1.43 -13.80 30.74
N VAL A 417 -2.05 -12.63 30.89
CA VAL A 417 -3.15 -12.22 30.00
C VAL A 417 -2.60 -12.08 28.58
N ARG A 418 -3.23 -12.77 27.63
CA ARG A 418 -2.93 -12.60 26.20
C ARG A 418 -3.59 -11.34 25.67
N ARG A 419 -4.83 -11.10 26.11
CA ARG A 419 -5.64 -10.02 25.58
C ARG A 419 -6.74 -9.53 26.54
N ILE A 420 -7.00 -8.23 26.46
CA ILE A 420 -8.24 -7.59 26.89
C ILE A 420 -8.95 -7.03 25.65
N ARG A 421 -10.16 -7.49 25.34
CA ARG A 421 -11.07 -6.88 24.34
C ARG A 421 -12.01 -5.94 25.07
N LEU A 422 -12.11 -4.71 24.59
CA LEU A 422 -12.95 -3.68 25.17
C LEU A 422 -14.23 -3.50 24.35
N PRO A 423 -15.34 -3.08 24.98
CA PRO A 423 -16.57 -2.77 24.29
C PRO A 423 -16.38 -1.51 23.42
N ASN A 424 -16.31 -1.73 22.11
CA ASN A 424 -15.97 -0.69 21.14
C ASN A 424 -17.10 0.36 21.07
N SER A 425 -16.80 1.66 21.23
CA SER A 425 -17.85 2.71 21.16
C SER A 425 -17.50 3.98 20.38
N ALA A 426 -16.24 4.22 20.03
CA ALA A 426 -15.90 5.49 19.39
C ALA A 426 -16.31 5.56 17.91
N LYS A 427 -17.34 6.37 17.62
CA LYS A 427 -17.52 6.96 16.28
C LYS A 427 -16.42 8.00 16.08
N THR A 428 -15.68 7.85 14.98
CA THR A 428 -14.54 8.69 14.62
C THR A 428 -14.92 10.16 14.53
N GLN A 429 -14.02 11.07 14.94
CA GLN A 429 -14.04 12.46 14.50
C GLN A 429 -14.09 12.53 12.97
N ILE A 430 -14.75 13.54 12.40
CA ILE A 430 -15.13 13.52 10.99
C ILE A 430 -13.90 13.55 10.06
N GLN A 431 -12.73 14.11 10.45
CA GLN A 431 -11.47 14.10 9.67
C GLN A 431 -10.20 14.38 10.54
N PRO A 432 -9.70 13.45 11.37
CA PRO A 432 -8.47 13.66 12.15
C PRO A 432 -7.21 13.66 11.28
N ASP A 433 -6.15 14.32 11.74
CA ASP A 433 -4.80 14.18 11.18
C ASP A 433 -4.33 12.73 11.30
N ARG A 434 -3.32 12.36 10.49
CA ARG A 434 -2.74 11.02 10.51
C ARG A 434 -1.22 11.06 10.65
N LEU A 435 -0.69 10.32 11.63
CA LEU A 435 0.73 10.08 11.85
C LEU A 435 1.11 8.70 11.31
N PHE A 436 2.10 8.64 10.44
CA PHE A 436 2.67 7.41 9.87
C PHE A 436 4.06 7.16 10.46
N PHE A 437 4.36 5.92 10.81
CA PHE A 437 5.64 5.45 11.37
C PHE A 437 5.90 3.99 10.97
N SER A 438 7.11 3.48 11.22
CA SER A 438 7.52 2.11 10.84
C SER A 438 6.59 1.00 11.36
N GLY A 439 5.93 1.23 12.50
CA GLY A 439 5.00 0.30 13.15
C GLY A 439 3.53 0.47 12.79
N GLY A 440 3.15 1.43 11.93
CA GLY A 440 1.77 1.63 11.51
C GLY A 440 1.36 3.09 11.34
N SER A 441 0.09 3.39 11.63
CA SER A 441 -0.42 4.76 11.66
C SER A 441 -1.31 5.01 12.87
N LEU A 442 -1.35 6.27 13.31
CA LEU A 442 -2.25 6.76 14.35
C LEU A 442 -3.02 7.96 13.83
N HIS A 443 -4.33 7.98 14.04
CA HIS A 443 -5.15 9.17 13.85
C HIS A 443 -5.09 10.05 15.11
N GLY A 444 -5.16 11.36 14.93
CA GLY A 444 -5.00 12.33 16.01
C GLY A 444 -4.98 13.76 15.50
N ASN A 445 -4.27 14.64 16.20
CA ASN A 445 -4.05 16.03 15.79
C ASN A 445 -2.63 16.48 16.15
N LEU A 446 -2.02 17.26 15.25
CA LEU A 446 -0.86 18.08 15.62
C LEU A 446 -1.33 19.25 16.49
N THR A 447 -0.71 19.46 17.64
CA THR A 447 -1.08 20.59 18.50
C THR A 447 -0.44 21.90 18.04
N VAL A 448 -1.19 23.00 18.12
CA VAL A 448 -0.75 24.36 17.76
C VAL A 448 -0.61 25.29 18.96
N GLU A 449 -0.48 24.72 20.16
CA GLU A 449 -0.31 25.47 21.41
C GLU A 449 1.14 25.95 21.56
N ASP A 450 1.32 27.10 22.22
CA ASP A 450 2.64 27.69 22.46
C ASP A 450 3.50 26.77 23.33
N HIS A 451 4.76 26.53 22.91
CA HIS A 451 5.67 25.61 23.59
C HIS A 451 7.13 25.88 23.25
N ASP A 452 8.01 25.93 24.26
CA ASP A 452 9.37 26.48 24.13
C ASP A 452 10.50 25.46 23.85
N SER A 453 10.28 24.15 24.04
CA SER A 453 11.36 23.13 23.96
C SER A 453 11.04 21.84 23.18
N ALA A 454 9.80 21.70 22.72
CA ALA A 454 9.28 20.50 22.04
C ALA A 454 8.07 20.88 21.17
N PRO A 455 8.29 21.66 20.09
CA PRO A 455 7.21 22.28 19.33
C PRO A 455 6.30 21.30 18.57
N ILE A 456 6.75 20.06 18.33
CA ILE A 456 6.00 19.08 17.55
C ILE A 456 5.44 18.03 18.51
N ARG A 457 4.14 18.18 18.84
CA ARG A 457 3.43 17.26 19.74
C ARG A 457 2.20 16.68 19.06
N TRP A 458 1.91 15.44 19.42
CA TRP A 458 0.83 14.67 18.86
C TRP A 458 -0.18 14.30 19.93
N LYS A 459 -1.47 14.49 19.62
CA LYS A 459 -2.58 14.03 20.46
C LYS A 459 -3.38 12.99 19.68
N PRO A 460 -3.27 11.69 20.00
CA PRO A 460 -4.03 10.66 19.28
C PRO A 460 -5.54 10.80 19.54
N VAL A 461 -6.37 10.17 18.71
CA VAL A 461 -7.81 10.06 18.97
C VAL A 461 -8.04 9.40 20.33
N GLY A 462 -8.82 10.07 21.19
CA GLY A 462 -9.05 9.65 22.58
C GLY A 462 -7.90 9.92 23.55
N GLY A 463 -6.80 10.53 23.08
CA GLY A 463 -5.72 10.99 23.94
C GLY A 463 -6.19 12.16 24.82
N LEU A 464 -5.84 12.12 26.11
CA LEU A 464 -6.12 13.18 27.06
C LEU A 464 -4.98 14.22 27.09
N ASN A 465 -3.74 13.75 26.90
CA ASN A 465 -2.55 14.60 26.77
C ASN A 465 -2.01 14.61 25.33
N ALA A 466 -1.24 15.66 25.01
CA ALA A 466 -0.39 15.70 23.83
C ALA A 466 1.03 15.26 24.22
N THR A 467 1.67 14.44 23.41
CA THR A 467 3.00 13.89 23.70
C THR A 467 4.03 14.30 22.64
N THR A 468 5.27 14.48 23.08
CA THR A 468 6.38 14.89 22.21
C THR A 468 6.82 13.74 21.32
N LEU A 469 6.92 14.00 20.01
CA LEU A 469 7.43 13.02 19.05
C LEU A 469 8.96 12.95 19.14
N VAL A 470 9.53 11.74 19.22
CA VAL A 470 10.98 11.55 19.26
C VAL A 470 11.53 11.61 17.84
N SER A 471 12.51 12.48 17.58
CA SER A 471 13.09 12.70 16.24
C SER A 471 13.98 11.56 15.72
N ARG A 472 14.13 10.46 16.48
CA ARG A 472 14.99 9.32 16.10
C ARG A 472 14.33 8.34 15.13
N GLY A 473 13.01 8.43 14.95
CA GLY A 473 12.25 7.58 14.02
C GLY A 473 11.78 8.35 12.79
N LYS A 474 11.77 7.71 11.63
CA LYS A 474 11.14 8.27 10.42
C LYS A 474 9.63 8.26 10.62
N ALA A 475 9.07 9.43 10.86
CA ALA A 475 7.63 9.61 10.96
C ALA A 475 7.17 10.76 10.08
N ARG A 476 5.95 10.65 9.56
CA ARG A 476 5.30 11.66 8.73
C ARG A 476 3.91 11.91 9.30
N PHE A 477 3.58 13.15 9.64
CA PHE A 477 2.17 13.52 9.83
C PHE A 477 1.61 14.09 8.52
N GLN A 478 0.34 13.78 8.25
CA GLN A 478 -0.47 14.30 7.16
C GLN A 478 -1.74 14.91 7.75
N ARG A 479 -2.12 16.11 7.29
CA ARG A 479 -3.32 16.80 7.77
C ARG A 479 -4.61 16.11 7.29
N GLY A 480 -5.58 15.98 8.21
CA GLY A 480 -6.88 15.37 7.94
C GLY A 480 -7.86 16.31 7.24
N ALA A 481 -7.87 17.58 7.66
CA ALA A 481 -8.61 18.66 6.99
C ALA A 481 -7.81 19.22 5.80
N GLU A 482 -8.44 20.03 4.93
CA GLU A 482 -7.66 20.80 3.96
C GLU A 482 -6.82 21.86 4.71
N PRO A 483 -5.49 21.89 4.54
CA PRO A 483 -4.65 22.91 5.17
C PRO A 483 -5.05 24.32 4.72
N GLU A 484 -4.92 25.29 5.61
CA GLU A 484 -5.17 26.69 5.26
C GLU A 484 -4.09 27.14 4.27
N GLN A 485 -4.50 27.77 3.17
CA GLN A 485 -3.56 28.25 2.17
C GLN A 485 -2.64 29.30 2.79
N LEU A 486 -1.33 29.09 2.66
CA LEU A 486 -0.38 30.11 3.05
C LEU A 486 -0.59 31.34 2.14
N SER A 487 -1.13 32.41 2.71
CA SER A 487 -1.34 33.68 2.01
C SER A 487 0.01 34.34 1.72
N ILE A 488 0.57 34.00 0.56
CA ILE A 488 1.74 34.69 0.01
C ILE A 488 1.24 35.73 -0.97
N ASP A 489 1.73 36.95 -0.80
CA ASP A 489 1.58 38.01 -1.78
C ASP A 489 2.37 37.62 -3.03
N THR A 490 1.65 37.09 -4.01
CA THR A 490 2.23 36.54 -5.24
C THR A 490 2.72 37.63 -6.20
N GLU A 491 2.27 38.87 -6.00
CA GLU A 491 2.78 40.04 -6.71
C GLU A 491 4.11 40.50 -6.09
N ALA A 492 4.20 40.49 -4.76
CA ALA A 492 5.43 40.85 -4.05
C ALA A 492 6.51 39.76 -4.11
N TYR A 493 6.13 38.49 -4.27
CA TYR A 493 7.02 37.33 -4.39
C TYR A 493 6.60 36.46 -5.59
N PRO A 494 6.99 36.84 -6.82
CA PRO A 494 6.53 36.14 -8.03
C PRO A 494 7.37 34.91 -8.41
N ASP A 495 8.54 34.72 -7.81
CA ASP A 495 9.54 33.72 -8.21
C ASP A 495 9.65 32.57 -7.20
N VAL A 496 10.25 31.46 -7.63
CA VAL A 496 10.53 30.31 -6.76
C VAL A 496 11.98 29.88 -6.90
N VAL A 497 12.63 29.67 -5.78
CA VAL A 497 13.99 29.12 -5.71
C VAL A 497 13.93 27.68 -5.23
N PHE A 498 14.69 26.82 -5.92
CA PHE A 498 14.89 25.42 -5.59
C PHE A 498 16.31 25.23 -5.06
N LEU A 499 16.45 24.70 -3.86
CA LEU A 499 17.74 24.49 -3.21
C LEU A 499 18.25 23.05 -3.39
N ASN A 500 19.56 22.88 -3.28
CA ASN A 500 20.21 21.57 -3.43
C ASN A 500 19.88 20.57 -2.31
N ASP A 501 19.44 21.06 -1.15
CA ASP A 501 18.94 20.24 -0.06
C ASP A 501 17.48 19.80 -0.26
N GLY A 502 16.79 20.26 -1.33
CA GLY A 502 15.40 19.91 -1.63
C GLY A 502 14.36 20.91 -1.13
N ASP A 503 14.78 22.00 -0.49
CA ASP A 503 13.87 23.07 -0.10
C ASP A 503 13.40 23.90 -1.31
N VAL A 504 12.16 24.41 -1.22
CA VAL A 504 11.51 25.17 -2.27
C VAL A 504 10.84 26.39 -1.66
N LEU A 505 11.30 27.56 -2.07
CA LEU A 505 10.97 28.81 -1.39
C LEU A 505 10.33 29.80 -2.35
N PRO A 506 9.22 30.46 -1.95
CA PRO A 506 8.72 31.63 -2.64
C PRO A 506 9.67 32.80 -2.42
N CYS A 507 9.91 33.59 -3.46
CA CYS A 507 10.77 34.75 -3.36
C CYS A 507 10.49 35.81 -4.44
N ALA A 508 11.15 36.96 -4.31
CA ALA A 508 11.37 37.90 -5.38
C ALA A 508 12.87 37.98 -5.63
N ILE A 509 13.31 37.60 -6.83
CA ILE A 509 14.71 37.67 -7.24
C ILE A 509 14.98 39.09 -7.75
N GLU A 510 15.68 39.88 -6.95
CA GLU A 510 16.09 41.25 -7.29
C GLU A 510 17.27 41.23 -8.27
N ARG A 511 18.23 40.33 -8.04
CA ARG A 511 19.39 40.15 -8.90
C ARG A 511 19.98 38.75 -8.75
N CYS A 512 20.39 38.14 -9.85
CA CYS A 512 21.22 36.94 -9.85
C CYS A 512 22.52 37.22 -10.58
N THR A 513 23.63 36.78 -10.01
CA THR A 513 24.98 36.84 -10.59
C THR A 513 25.58 35.42 -10.64
N LYS A 514 26.82 35.27 -11.09
CA LYS A 514 27.50 33.98 -11.08
C LYS A 514 27.70 33.44 -9.66
N GLU A 515 27.87 34.33 -8.69
CA GLU A 515 28.24 33.99 -7.32
C GLU A 515 27.01 33.79 -6.42
N ALA A 516 26.00 34.65 -6.55
CA ALA A 516 24.85 34.65 -5.64
C ALA A 516 23.56 35.22 -6.24
N ILE A 517 22.45 34.83 -5.61
CA ILE A 517 21.11 35.38 -5.82
C ILE A 517 20.78 36.33 -4.66
N GLN A 518 20.46 37.58 -4.99
CA GLN A 518 19.83 38.54 -4.09
C GLN A 518 18.32 38.40 -4.20
N LEU A 519 17.67 38.16 -3.07
CA LEU A 519 16.25 37.88 -3.03
C LEU A 519 15.57 38.38 -1.76
N ARG A 520 14.25 38.46 -1.80
CA ARG A 520 13.39 38.57 -0.62
C ARG A 520 12.48 37.36 -0.55
N THR A 521 12.26 36.81 0.64
CA THR A 521 11.35 35.68 0.86
C THR A 521 10.45 35.93 2.07
N PRO A 522 9.17 35.51 2.06
CA PRO A 522 8.27 35.71 3.20
C PRO A 522 8.53 34.76 4.39
N VAL A 523 9.37 33.73 4.22
CA VAL A 523 9.56 32.67 5.24
C VAL A 523 10.85 32.81 6.05
N SER A 524 11.76 33.71 5.65
CA SER A 524 13.07 33.94 6.28
C SER A 524 13.55 35.39 6.07
N ALA A 525 14.44 35.87 6.94
CA ALA A 525 15.10 37.16 6.82
C ALA A 525 16.30 37.16 5.83
N VAL A 526 16.64 36.03 5.22
CA VAL A 526 17.77 35.91 4.29
C VAL A 526 17.59 36.83 3.08
N ARG A 527 18.69 37.49 2.68
CA ARG A 527 18.72 38.41 1.53
C ARG A 527 19.60 37.93 0.37
N GLN A 528 20.43 36.92 0.62
CA GLN A 528 21.39 36.43 -0.36
C GLN A 528 21.63 34.94 -0.17
N ILE A 529 21.62 34.19 -1.27
CA ILE A 529 21.93 32.75 -1.30
C ILE A 529 23.04 32.51 -2.34
N ALA A 530 24.05 31.72 -2.01
CA ALA A 530 25.13 31.40 -2.94
C ALA A 530 24.63 30.49 -4.08
N CYS A 531 25.06 30.75 -5.33
CA CYS A 531 24.58 30.02 -6.51
C CYS A 531 24.91 28.51 -6.47
N ASN A 532 25.93 28.09 -5.71
CA ASN A 532 26.25 26.68 -5.50
C ASN A 532 25.27 25.93 -4.56
N GLN A 533 24.37 26.64 -3.89
CA GLN A 533 23.27 26.06 -3.09
C GLN A 533 21.97 25.99 -3.89
N ILE A 534 21.94 26.56 -5.09
CA ILE A 534 20.77 26.65 -5.96
C ILE A 534 20.76 25.48 -6.94
N LYS A 535 19.59 24.86 -7.08
CA LYS A 535 19.30 23.83 -8.07
C LYS A 535 18.59 24.40 -9.30
N ALA A 536 17.65 25.30 -9.08
CA ALA A 536 16.91 25.98 -10.15
C ALA A 536 16.23 27.25 -9.61
N VAL A 537 15.84 28.13 -10.52
CA VAL A 537 14.89 29.21 -10.25
C VAL A 537 13.78 29.19 -11.28
N GLU A 538 12.55 29.40 -10.83
CA GLU A 538 11.41 29.67 -11.70
C GLU A 538 11.02 31.13 -11.59
N LEU A 539 10.83 31.78 -12.75
CA LEU A 539 10.54 33.21 -12.84
C LEU A 539 9.06 33.41 -13.15
N GLY A 540 8.35 34.21 -12.34
CA GLY A 540 6.91 34.45 -12.52
C GLY A 540 6.05 33.19 -12.40
N SER A 541 6.41 32.28 -11.48
CA SER A 541 5.73 30.99 -11.28
C SER A 541 4.55 31.05 -10.33
N ILE A 542 4.55 31.97 -9.35
CA ILE A 542 3.53 32.03 -8.30
C ILE A 542 2.21 32.64 -8.83
N THR A 543 2.28 33.44 -9.89
CA THR A 543 1.12 33.93 -10.65
C THR A 543 0.46 32.86 -11.54
N ARG A 544 0.90 31.59 -11.48
CA ARG A 544 0.30 30.46 -12.23
C ARG A 544 -0.71 29.63 -11.41
N MET A 545 -1.35 30.22 -10.40
CA MET A 545 -2.63 29.72 -9.84
C MET A 545 -3.72 29.96 -10.89
N ARG A 546 -4.03 28.96 -11.73
CA ARG A 546 -4.81 29.21 -12.95
C ARG A 546 -6.33 29.03 -12.83
N GLN A 547 -6.87 28.20 -11.92
CA GLN A 547 -8.33 28.07 -11.76
C GLN A 547 -8.76 27.45 -10.42
N ILE A 548 -9.71 28.10 -9.74
CA ILE A 548 -10.53 27.53 -8.67
C ILE A 548 -12.00 27.62 -9.10
N GLY A 549 -12.75 26.53 -8.90
CA GLY A 549 -14.15 26.45 -9.29
C GLY A 549 -14.37 26.56 -10.80
N PHE A 550 -15.57 26.97 -11.17
CA PHE A 550 -16.09 26.95 -12.53
C PHE A 550 -16.54 28.34 -13.00
N GLU A 551 -15.96 29.41 -12.45
CA GLU A 551 -16.29 30.81 -12.78
C GLU A 551 -15.91 31.21 -14.20
N ASP A 552 -14.84 30.61 -14.75
CA ASP A 552 -14.34 30.92 -16.09
C ASP A 552 -15.43 30.75 -17.15
N ALA A 553 -15.65 31.78 -17.97
CA ALA A 553 -16.67 31.82 -19.00
C ALA A 553 -16.53 30.71 -20.06
N ASP A 554 -15.33 30.15 -20.24
CA ASP A 554 -15.03 29.15 -21.27
C ASP A 554 -15.41 27.70 -20.91
N TRP A 555 -15.94 27.46 -19.72
CA TRP A 555 -16.64 26.21 -19.42
C TRP A 555 -17.90 26.07 -20.27
N LYS A 556 -17.80 25.30 -21.35
CA LYS A 556 -18.86 25.11 -22.36
C LYS A 556 -19.34 23.66 -22.35
N ARG A 557 -20.65 23.47 -22.43
CA ARG A 557 -21.30 22.16 -22.58
C ARG A 557 -21.59 21.87 -24.05
N THR A 558 -21.48 20.61 -24.47
CA THR A 558 -21.81 20.21 -25.85
C THR A 558 -23.26 19.72 -25.98
N VAL A 559 -23.71 18.82 -25.11
CA VAL A 559 -25.07 18.23 -25.11
C VAL A 559 -25.50 17.92 -23.67
N GLY A 560 -26.81 17.85 -23.39
CA GLY A 560 -27.35 17.39 -22.11
C GLY A 560 -27.68 18.49 -21.08
N SER A 561 -27.97 18.08 -19.84
CA SER A 561 -28.35 19.00 -18.75
C SER A 561 -27.39 18.93 -17.56
N ALA A 562 -26.58 19.97 -17.44
CA ALA A 562 -25.80 20.30 -16.24
C ALA A 562 -26.06 21.75 -15.84
N THR A 563 -26.14 22.00 -14.53
CA THR A 563 -26.18 23.35 -13.95
C THR A 563 -24.79 23.70 -13.42
N ARG A 564 -24.29 24.88 -13.77
CA ARG A 564 -22.99 25.40 -13.34
C ARG A 564 -23.19 26.62 -12.45
N THR A 565 -22.50 26.65 -11.33
CA THR A 565 -22.24 27.85 -10.52
C THR A 565 -20.73 28.02 -10.35
N ALA A 566 -20.30 29.12 -9.74
CA ALA A 566 -18.89 29.35 -9.40
C ALA A 566 -18.23 28.15 -8.69
N GLU A 567 -18.93 27.53 -7.73
CA GLU A 567 -18.35 26.50 -6.87
C GLU A 567 -18.68 25.05 -7.30
N LYS A 568 -19.63 24.87 -8.23
CA LYS A 568 -20.28 23.57 -8.44
C LYS A 568 -20.71 23.31 -9.88
N LEU A 569 -20.49 22.08 -10.32
CA LEU A 569 -21.19 21.44 -11.45
C LEU A 569 -22.16 20.39 -10.95
N ALA A 570 -23.41 20.46 -11.38
CA ALA A 570 -24.46 19.51 -11.02
C ALA A 570 -25.04 18.87 -12.29
N PHE A 571 -24.86 17.56 -12.43
CA PHE A 571 -25.25 16.77 -13.61
C PHE A 571 -26.59 16.08 -13.37
N ARG A 572 -27.52 16.21 -14.33
CA ARG A 572 -28.83 15.54 -14.28
C ARG A 572 -28.97 14.37 -15.27
N GLY A 573 -27.95 14.12 -16.06
CA GLY A 573 -27.90 13.07 -17.07
C GLY A 573 -26.61 13.19 -17.87
N ASN A 574 -26.57 12.60 -19.07
CA ASN A 574 -25.38 12.62 -19.90
C ASN A 574 -25.03 14.05 -20.33
N CYS A 575 -23.86 14.57 -19.93
CA CYS A 575 -23.46 15.93 -20.27
C CYS A 575 -21.93 16.08 -20.24
N PRO A 576 -21.29 16.27 -21.41
CA PRO A 576 -19.91 16.70 -21.48
C PRO A 576 -19.82 18.22 -21.28
N ILE A 577 -18.98 18.66 -20.34
CA ILE A 577 -18.67 20.05 -20.06
C ILE A 577 -17.15 20.22 -19.88
N GLY A 578 -16.55 21.17 -20.57
CA GLY A 578 -15.10 21.35 -20.53
C GLY A 578 -14.67 22.77 -20.82
N ASN A 579 -13.39 23.03 -20.55
CA ASN A 579 -12.73 24.32 -20.76
C ASN A 579 -11.39 24.06 -21.49
N PRO A 580 -11.11 24.73 -22.62
CA PRO A 580 -9.93 24.49 -23.46
C PRO A 580 -8.62 25.02 -22.89
N GLU A 581 -8.63 25.89 -21.87
CA GLU A 581 -7.43 26.61 -21.38
C GLU A 581 -7.15 26.40 -19.88
N VAL A 582 -7.87 25.48 -19.23
CA VAL A 582 -7.83 25.34 -17.76
C VAL A 582 -6.69 24.44 -17.24
N LEU A 583 -6.25 23.46 -18.03
CA LEU A 583 -5.27 22.45 -17.65
C LEU A 583 -3.85 22.95 -17.88
N THR A 584 -3.41 23.73 -16.93
CA THR A 584 -2.20 24.52 -17.02
C THR A 584 -1.25 24.33 -15.83
N GLY A 585 -1.71 23.53 -14.87
CA GLY A 585 -0.90 22.91 -13.82
C GLY A 585 -0.93 21.39 -13.96
N ASN A 586 -0.26 20.71 -13.02
CA ASN A 586 -0.07 19.27 -13.03
C ASN A 586 -0.88 18.53 -11.97
N SER A 587 -1.64 19.24 -11.15
CA SER A 587 -2.54 18.66 -10.17
C SER A 587 -3.96 19.15 -10.44
N VAL A 588 -4.86 18.23 -10.74
CA VAL A 588 -6.29 18.50 -10.81
C VAL A 588 -6.95 17.88 -9.59
N SER A 589 -7.72 18.64 -8.83
CA SER A 589 -8.49 18.15 -7.69
C SER A 589 -9.95 18.52 -7.81
N PHE A 590 -10.84 17.65 -7.36
CA PHE A 590 -12.27 17.93 -7.22
C PHE A 590 -12.93 16.92 -6.28
N LYS A 591 -14.03 17.33 -5.64
CA LYS A 591 -14.89 16.46 -4.86
C LYS A 591 -16.09 16.03 -5.66
N MET A 592 -16.37 14.74 -5.70
CA MET A 592 -17.51 14.15 -6.38
C MET A 592 -18.51 13.58 -5.37
N ARG A 593 -19.81 13.84 -5.55
CA ARG A 593 -20.90 13.29 -4.72
C ARG A 593 -22.04 12.81 -5.60
N TRP A 594 -22.61 11.64 -5.31
CA TRP A 594 -23.75 11.10 -6.07
C TRP A 594 -24.83 10.47 -5.18
N THR A 595 -26.04 10.36 -5.73
CA THR A 595 -27.19 9.81 -4.99
C THR A 595 -27.22 8.28 -5.03
N PRO A 596 -27.94 7.62 -4.09
CA PRO A 596 -28.12 6.17 -4.10
C PRO A 596 -28.62 5.55 -5.41
N GLN A 597 -29.41 6.30 -6.17
CA GLN A 597 -30.05 5.86 -7.40
C GLN A 597 -29.19 6.12 -8.63
N THR A 598 -28.02 6.74 -8.47
CA THR A 598 -27.14 7.14 -9.57
C THR A 598 -26.13 6.04 -9.86
N TYR A 599 -26.14 5.58 -11.11
CA TYR A 599 -25.16 4.63 -11.65
C TYR A 599 -24.62 5.14 -12.97
N GLY A 600 -23.37 4.85 -13.28
CA GLY A 600 -22.76 5.24 -14.55
C GLY A 600 -21.29 5.58 -14.40
N THR A 601 -20.81 6.42 -15.32
CA THR A 601 -19.39 6.78 -15.39
C THR A 601 -19.21 8.28 -15.49
N VAL A 602 -18.17 8.80 -14.85
CA VAL A 602 -17.65 10.15 -15.11
C VAL A 602 -16.29 9.97 -15.76
N THR A 603 -16.12 10.47 -16.98
CA THR A 603 -14.81 10.46 -17.65
C THR A 603 -14.24 11.86 -17.61
N THR A 604 -13.03 11.99 -17.06
CA THR A 604 -12.25 13.22 -17.18
C THR A 604 -11.26 13.07 -18.32
N TRP A 605 -11.25 14.02 -19.25
CA TRP A 605 -10.30 14.05 -20.37
C TRP A 605 -9.27 15.13 -20.10
N LEU A 606 -8.02 14.71 -19.88
CA LEU A 606 -6.90 15.62 -19.67
C LEU A 606 -6.23 15.94 -21.01
N TYR A 607 -5.82 17.20 -21.17
CA TYR A 607 -5.13 17.73 -22.34
C TYR A 607 -5.97 17.56 -23.62
N ALA A 608 -7.24 17.96 -23.56
CA ALA A 608 -8.16 17.88 -24.70
C ALA A 608 -8.16 19.18 -25.50
N GLU A 609 -7.82 19.14 -26.79
CA GLU A 609 -7.83 20.34 -27.65
C GLU A 609 -9.26 20.81 -27.96
N LYS A 610 -10.16 19.86 -28.24
CA LYS A 610 -11.55 20.12 -28.60
C LYS A 610 -12.50 19.19 -27.87
N MET A 611 -13.68 19.71 -27.52
CA MET A 611 -14.77 18.96 -26.87
C MET A 611 -15.31 17.75 -27.66
N LYS A 612 -14.95 17.62 -28.95
CA LYS A 612 -15.45 16.56 -29.86
C LYS A 612 -14.36 15.59 -30.35
N GLU A 613 -13.09 15.84 -30.07
CA GLU A 613 -11.95 15.02 -30.52
C GLU A 613 -11.15 14.45 -29.31
N PRO A 614 -11.79 13.72 -28.37
CA PRO A 614 -11.16 13.27 -27.13
C PRO A 614 -10.14 12.14 -27.32
N GLU A 615 -10.01 11.60 -28.53
CA GLU A 615 -9.08 10.50 -28.86
C GLU A 615 -7.59 10.89 -28.77
N GLN A 616 -7.28 12.18 -28.76
CA GLN A 616 -5.94 12.70 -28.50
C GLN A 616 -5.69 12.99 -27.01
N ALA A 617 -6.75 13.08 -26.21
CA ALA A 617 -6.68 13.36 -24.77
C ALA A 617 -6.37 12.08 -23.96
N THR A 618 -6.05 12.27 -22.67
CA THR A 618 -5.89 11.16 -21.72
C THR A 618 -7.18 10.96 -20.92
N PRO A 619 -7.96 9.88 -21.13
CA PRO A 619 -9.16 9.60 -20.36
C PRO A 619 -8.85 8.98 -19.00
N ILE A 620 -9.52 9.47 -17.96
CA ILE A 620 -9.63 8.82 -16.66
C ILE A 620 -11.12 8.63 -16.35
N VAL A 621 -11.52 7.38 -16.21
CA VAL A 621 -12.91 6.95 -16.08
C VAL A 621 -13.17 6.53 -14.65
N PHE A 622 -14.14 7.18 -14.03
CA PHE A 622 -14.65 6.88 -12.70
C PHE A 622 -16.01 6.18 -12.83
N GLN A 623 -16.07 4.88 -12.54
CA GLN A 623 -17.32 4.12 -12.52
C GLN A 623 -17.95 4.19 -11.12
N LEU A 624 -19.18 4.67 -11.05
CA LEU A 624 -19.91 4.92 -9.80
C LEU A 624 -20.57 3.63 -9.30
N GLY A 625 -20.17 3.18 -8.12
CA GLY A 625 -20.82 2.09 -7.37
C GLY A 625 -21.53 2.60 -6.11
N ALA A 626 -22.11 1.67 -5.33
CA ALA A 626 -22.87 2.01 -4.13
C ALA A 626 -22.01 2.60 -3.00
N LYS A 627 -20.84 2.02 -2.73
CA LYS A 627 -19.81 2.46 -1.76
C LYS A 627 -18.39 2.18 -2.29
N GLN A 628 -18.25 2.25 -3.60
CA GLN A 628 -16.99 1.97 -4.28
C GLN A 628 -16.91 2.79 -5.57
N LEU A 629 -15.68 3.10 -5.95
CA LEU A 629 -15.34 3.77 -7.19
C LEU A 629 -14.33 2.90 -7.94
N THR A 630 -14.62 2.55 -9.19
CA THR A 630 -13.65 1.84 -10.05
C THR A 630 -13.02 2.83 -11.02
N ILE A 631 -11.69 2.82 -11.12
CA ILE A 631 -10.90 3.78 -11.89
C ILE A 631 -10.16 3.07 -13.01
N THR A 632 -10.37 3.51 -14.25
CA THR A 632 -9.72 2.96 -15.45
C THR A 632 -9.36 4.08 -16.44
N ASN A 633 -8.57 3.80 -17.47
CA ASN A 633 -8.33 4.71 -18.61
C ASN A 633 -9.01 4.23 -19.90
N ARG A 634 -10.01 3.34 -19.79
CA ARG A 634 -10.74 2.80 -20.94
C ARG A 634 -12.16 3.35 -20.92
N PRO A 635 -12.49 4.32 -21.79
CA PRO A 635 -13.85 4.82 -21.93
C PRO A 635 -14.82 3.65 -22.21
N PRO A 636 -16.03 3.65 -21.66
CA PRO A 636 -17.02 2.64 -22.00
C PRO A 636 -17.34 2.70 -23.49
N ASP A 637 -17.30 1.55 -24.16
CA ASP A 637 -17.54 1.40 -25.60
C ASP A 637 -18.93 1.95 -25.97
N GLN A 638 -19.05 2.68 -27.09
CA GLN A 638 -20.27 3.45 -27.41
C GLN A 638 -21.54 2.59 -27.55
N ASN A 639 -21.39 1.27 -27.74
CA ASN A 639 -22.48 0.31 -27.91
C ASN A 639 -22.75 -0.60 -26.69
N GLN A 640 -22.02 -0.47 -25.59
CA GLN A 640 -22.35 -1.22 -24.37
C GLN A 640 -23.28 -0.42 -23.47
N ARG A 641 -24.57 -0.82 -23.42
CA ARG A 641 -25.39 -0.57 -22.23
C ARG A 641 -24.65 -1.18 -21.05
N VAL A 642 -24.17 -0.36 -20.12
CA VAL A 642 -23.52 -0.80 -18.88
C VAL A 642 -24.56 -1.54 -18.04
N PHE A 643 -24.78 -2.82 -18.35
CA PHE A 643 -25.54 -3.74 -17.53
C PHE A 643 -24.64 -4.19 -16.38
N PHE A 644 -25.04 -3.85 -15.16
CA PHE A 644 -24.48 -4.42 -13.95
C PHE A 644 -24.81 -5.91 -13.94
N GLY A 645 -23.82 -6.75 -14.24
CA GLY A 645 -23.97 -8.20 -14.17
C GLY A 645 -23.16 -8.92 -15.24
N ALA A 646 -21.87 -9.10 -15.00
CA ALA A 646 -21.13 -10.18 -15.60
C ALA A 646 -20.26 -10.83 -14.52
N ARG A 647 -20.69 -12.02 -14.11
CA ARG A 647 -19.82 -13.06 -13.56
C ARG A 647 -18.73 -13.31 -14.62
N GLY A 648 -17.60 -12.64 -14.45
CA GLY A 648 -16.41 -12.81 -15.25
C GLY A 648 -15.27 -12.34 -14.39
N GLU A 649 -14.28 -13.20 -14.20
CA GLU A 649 -13.13 -12.98 -13.34
C GLU A 649 -12.56 -11.57 -13.49
N VAL A 650 -12.75 -10.72 -12.47
CA VAL A 650 -11.91 -9.54 -12.28
C VAL A 650 -10.60 -10.07 -11.69
N GLN A 651 -9.72 -10.54 -12.57
CA GLN A 651 -8.34 -10.82 -12.21
C GLN A 651 -7.67 -9.50 -11.80
N LYS A 652 -7.14 -9.48 -10.56
CA LYS A 652 -6.43 -8.40 -9.84
C LYS A 652 -7.29 -7.20 -9.36
N LYS A 653 -7.16 -6.90 -8.06
CA LYS A 653 -7.81 -5.80 -7.31
C LYS A 653 -7.36 -4.37 -7.71
N ASP A 654 -6.73 -4.18 -8.87
CA ASP A 654 -6.08 -2.90 -9.22
C ASP A 654 -7.07 -1.87 -9.78
N GLY A 655 -7.29 -0.78 -9.02
CA GLY A 655 -8.10 0.37 -9.45
C GLY A 655 -9.46 0.52 -8.76
N ILE A 656 -9.71 -0.14 -7.62
CA ILE A 656 -10.96 -0.01 -6.85
C ILE A 656 -10.70 0.78 -5.56
N ALA A 657 -11.40 1.91 -5.39
CA ALA A 657 -11.44 2.65 -4.14
C ALA A 657 -12.72 2.32 -3.36
N LYS A 658 -12.58 1.85 -2.11
CA LYS A 658 -13.72 1.65 -1.20
C LYS A 658 -14.03 2.95 -0.47
N LEU A 659 -15.31 3.27 -0.32
CA LEU A 659 -15.78 4.52 0.25
C LEU A 659 -16.69 4.27 1.44
N GLN A 660 -16.64 5.14 2.44
CA GLN A 660 -17.57 5.08 3.58
C GLN A 660 -18.96 5.60 3.18
N GLU A 661 -18.97 6.68 2.39
CA GLU A 661 -20.14 7.38 1.86
C GLU A 661 -20.11 7.44 0.32
N ARG A 662 -21.14 8.05 -0.29
CA ARG A 662 -21.22 8.28 -1.76
C ARG A 662 -20.62 9.62 -2.17
N ASP A 663 -19.48 9.93 -1.59
CA ASP A 663 -18.63 11.01 -2.02
C ASP A 663 -17.16 10.59 -2.02
N ALA A 664 -16.37 11.29 -2.82
CA ALA A 664 -14.96 11.01 -3.00
C ALA A 664 -14.20 12.30 -3.34
N ASP A 665 -13.11 12.53 -2.61
CA ASP A 665 -12.13 13.57 -2.93
C ASP A 665 -11.12 12.99 -3.92
N ILE A 666 -11.17 13.48 -5.16
CA ILE A 666 -10.35 13.03 -6.27
C ILE A 666 -9.19 14.01 -6.47
N LYS A 667 -7.98 13.48 -6.54
CA LYS A 667 -6.79 14.23 -6.96
C LYS A 667 -6.06 13.45 -8.05
N MET A 668 -5.77 14.10 -9.15
CA MET A 668 -5.00 13.55 -10.27
C MET A 668 -3.71 14.35 -10.40
N VAL A 669 -2.57 13.67 -10.39
CA VAL A 669 -1.25 14.29 -10.52
C VAL A 669 -0.58 13.77 -11.77
N THR A 670 -0.21 14.67 -12.68
CA THR A 670 0.50 14.32 -13.91
C THR A 670 2.00 14.56 -13.75
N ARG A 671 2.80 13.52 -14.06
CA ARG A 671 4.25 13.53 -13.91
C ARG A 671 4.90 12.42 -14.74
N ASP A 672 6.06 12.69 -15.33
CA ASP A 672 6.91 11.72 -16.04
C ASP A 672 6.13 10.87 -17.06
N GLY A 673 5.27 11.53 -17.85
CA GLY A 673 4.44 10.87 -18.86
C GLY A 673 3.26 10.09 -18.29
N LYS A 674 2.98 10.16 -16.99
CA LYS A 674 1.89 9.45 -16.31
C LYS A 674 0.92 10.39 -15.60
N VAL A 675 -0.28 9.88 -15.33
CA VAL A 675 -1.28 10.47 -14.43
C VAL A 675 -1.60 9.50 -13.30
N THR A 676 -1.34 9.90 -12.07
CA THR A 676 -1.62 9.13 -10.85
C THR A 676 -2.89 9.66 -10.19
N VAL A 677 -3.82 8.76 -9.90
CA VAL A 677 -5.12 9.07 -9.32
C VAL A 677 -5.16 8.67 -7.85
N PHE A 678 -5.48 9.65 -7.00
CA PHE A 678 -5.70 9.51 -5.57
C PHE A 678 -7.18 9.69 -5.25
N VAL A 679 -7.69 8.85 -4.34
CA VAL A 679 -9.05 8.96 -3.81
C VAL A 679 -8.97 9.01 -2.29
N ASN A 680 -9.52 10.06 -1.69
CA ASN A 680 -9.47 10.32 -0.24
C ASN A 680 -8.03 10.23 0.31
N GLY A 681 -7.07 10.76 -0.43
CA GLY A 681 -5.64 10.78 -0.07
C GLY A 681 -4.87 9.49 -0.32
N MET A 682 -5.54 8.39 -0.70
CA MET A 682 -4.88 7.12 -1.03
C MET A 682 -4.61 7.01 -2.52
N GLU A 683 -3.40 6.61 -2.92
CA GLU A 683 -3.09 6.29 -4.31
C GLU A 683 -3.87 5.05 -4.75
N ILE A 684 -4.59 5.16 -5.87
CA ILE A 684 -5.40 4.06 -6.40
C ILE A 684 -4.78 3.43 -7.64
N LYS A 685 -4.32 4.26 -8.60
CA LYS A 685 -3.78 3.79 -9.87
C LYS A 685 -3.05 4.88 -10.63
N SER A 686 -2.05 4.48 -11.42
CA SER A 686 -1.34 5.33 -12.38
C SER A 686 -1.59 4.88 -13.82
N PHE A 687 -1.68 5.83 -14.75
CA PHE A 687 -1.93 5.59 -16.18
C PHE A 687 -0.94 6.38 -17.02
N GLU A 688 -0.56 5.86 -18.20
CA GLU A 688 0.26 6.62 -19.16
C GLU A 688 -0.57 7.76 -19.79
N LEU A 689 0.06 8.91 -19.99
CA LEU A 689 -0.49 10.04 -20.74
C LEU A 689 -0.44 9.74 -22.24
N ASN A 690 -1.46 10.23 -22.95
CA ASN A 690 -1.46 10.23 -24.41
C ASN A 690 -0.57 11.38 -24.91
N GLU A 691 0.64 11.06 -25.38
CA GLU A 691 1.64 12.05 -25.82
C GLU A 691 1.08 13.00 -26.89
N LYS A 692 0.18 12.53 -27.76
CA LYS A 692 -0.43 13.36 -28.83
C LYS A 692 -1.21 14.55 -28.29
N GLY A 693 -1.81 14.43 -27.11
CA GLY A 693 -2.62 15.49 -26.50
C GLY A 693 -1.83 16.44 -25.62
N THR A 694 -0.62 16.10 -25.18
CA THR A 694 0.13 16.82 -24.12
C THR A 694 0.43 18.30 -24.42
N GLY A 695 0.37 18.73 -25.68
CA GLY A 695 0.45 20.15 -26.06
C GLY A 695 -0.82 20.98 -25.80
N SER A 696 -1.97 20.32 -25.57
CA SER A 696 -3.27 20.96 -25.33
C SER A 696 -3.46 21.35 -23.87
N ARG A 697 -4.30 22.36 -23.60
CA ARG A 697 -4.56 22.85 -22.24
C ARG A 697 -5.98 22.60 -21.76
N GLY A 698 -6.76 21.80 -22.47
CA GLY A 698 -8.15 21.59 -22.13
C GLY A 698 -8.40 20.49 -21.11
N PHE A 699 -9.51 20.64 -20.38
CA PHE A 699 -10.03 19.65 -19.46
C PHE A 699 -11.54 19.47 -19.66
N ILE A 700 -12.02 18.23 -19.65
CA ILE A 700 -13.44 17.93 -19.87
C ILE A 700 -13.94 16.97 -18.79
N PHE A 701 -15.09 17.26 -18.21
CA PHE A 701 -15.93 16.31 -17.49
C PHE A 701 -17.02 15.76 -18.43
N ASP A 702 -17.00 14.46 -18.69
CA ASP A 702 -18.03 13.74 -19.45
C ASP A 702 -18.77 12.76 -18.53
N ALA A 703 -19.91 13.19 -17.99
CA ALA A 703 -20.77 12.33 -17.19
C ALA A 703 -21.71 11.53 -18.09
N LYS A 704 -21.74 10.21 -17.92
CA LYS A 704 -22.73 9.29 -18.50
C LYS A 704 -23.44 8.54 -17.38
N ILE A 705 -24.55 9.09 -16.89
CA ILE A 705 -25.22 8.64 -15.67
C ILE A 705 -26.70 8.31 -15.93
N SER A 706 -27.17 7.26 -15.29
CA SER A 706 -28.57 6.80 -15.30
C SER A 706 -29.12 6.78 -13.88
N LEU A 707 -30.40 7.15 -13.76
CA LEU A 707 -31.17 6.99 -12.53
C LEU A 707 -31.93 5.68 -12.59
N MET A 708 -31.87 4.86 -11.54
CA MET A 708 -32.82 3.76 -11.40
C MET A 708 -34.23 4.33 -11.24
N SER A 709 -35.02 4.36 -12.33
CA SER A 709 -36.46 4.57 -12.22
C SER A 709 -37.10 3.29 -11.69
N THR A 710 -37.78 3.38 -10.56
CA THR A 710 -38.78 2.39 -10.19
C THR A 710 -39.85 2.43 -11.27
N ARG A 711 -39.95 1.35 -12.06
CA ARG A 711 -40.94 1.23 -13.14
C ARG A 711 -42.35 1.51 -12.64
N SER A 712 -42.92 2.65 -13.03
CA SER A 712 -44.34 2.75 -13.36
C SER A 712 -44.63 4.02 -14.16
N SER A 713 -45.15 3.82 -15.37
CA SER A 713 -45.83 4.78 -16.26
C SER A 713 -45.00 5.91 -16.90
N GLY A 714 -45.17 6.04 -18.22
CA GLY A 714 -44.54 7.07 -19.04
C GLY A 714 -44.95 8.47 -18.62
N PHE A 715 -44.02 9.17 -17.99
CA PHE A 715 -43.92 10.62 -17.93
C PHE A 715 -42.43 10.93 -17.87
N GLU A 716 -41.97 11.90 -18.68
CA GLU A 716 -40.61 12.44 -18.57
C GLU A 716 -40.34 12.80 -17.10
N GLY A 717 -39.34 12.12 -16.51
CA GLY A 717 -39.13 12.05 -15.07
C GLY A 717 -38.82 13.39 -14.42
N ARG A 718 -39.85 14.06 -13.90
CA ARG A 718 -39.75 14.96 -12.76
C ARG A 718 -39.70 14.09 -11.50
N VAL A 719 -38.55 14.02 -10.85
CA VAL A 719 -38.45 13.57 -9.46
C VAL A 719 -39.00 14.70 -8.60
N THR A 720 -40.25 14.59 -8.16
CA THR A 720 -40.81 15.40 -7.08
C THR A 720 -40.71 14.58 -5.81
N ASP A 721 -39.60 14.74 -5.09
CA ASP A 721 -39.62 14.57 -3.64
C ASP A 721 -39.50 15.96 -3.03
N GLY A 722 -40.41 16.26 -2.09
CA GLY A 722 -40.56 17.57 -1.50
C GLY A 722 -39.35 17.92 -0.65
N ASN A 723 -38.75 19.08 -0.92
CA ASN A 723 -37.56 19.68 -0.32
C ASN A 723 -36.19 19.22 -0.87
N ALA A 724 -35.60 20.15 -1.63
CA ALA A 724 -34.24 20.21 -2.17
C ALA A 724 -33.92 19.35 -3.41
N ARG A 725 -33.82 20.07 -4.54
CA ARG A 725 -33.30 19.66 -5.86
C ARG A 725 -31.85 19.16 -5.78
N MET A 726 -31.57 17.95 -5.30
CA MET A 726 -30.23 17.37 -5.44
C MET A 726 -30.04 16.82 -6.86
N SER A 727 -28.92 17.17 -7.49
CA SER A 727 -28.58 16.58 -8.77
C SER A 727 -28.02 15.17 -8.55
N PRO A 728 -28.32 14.20 -9.45
CA PRO A 728 -27.81 12.83 -9.39
C PRO A 728 -26.30 12.73 -9.12
N LEU A 729 -25.53 13.66 -9.68
CA LEU A 729 -24.09 13.78 -9.51
C LEU A 729 -23.71 15.25 -9.36
N GLU A 730 -22.82 15.54 -8.41
CA GLU A 730 -22.28 16.87 -8.13
C GLU A 730 -20.76 16.83 -8.07
N ILE A 731 -20.13 17.81 -8.72
CA ILE A 731 -18.69 18.05 -8.67
C ILE A 731 -18.47 19.43 -8.04
N THR A 732 -17.67 19.49 -7.00
CA THR A 732 -17.35 20.69 -6.22
C THR A 732 -15.86 20.75 -5.95
N ARG A 733 -15.36 21.86 -5.38
CA ARG A 733 -13.93 22.03 -5.03
C ARG A 733 -12.98 21.75 -6.20
N PHE A 734 -13.42 22.06 -7.42
CA PHE A 734 -12.55 21.92 -8.58
C PHE A 734 -11.39 22.90 -8.48
N GLY A 735 -10.17 22.42 -8.72
CA GLY A 735 -8.99 23.25 -8.74
C GLY A 735 -7.93 22.65 -9.63
N VAL A 736 -7.25 23.50 -10.39
CA VAL A 736 -6.03 23.14 -11.11
C VAL A 736 -4.87 23.89 -10.47
N ARG A 737 -3.89 23.14 -9.99
CA ARG A 737 -2.70 23.67 -9.29
C ARG A 737 -1.45 23.15 -9.97
N SER A 738 -0.39 23.96 -9.96
CA SER A 738 0.95 23.44 -10.17
C SER A 738 1.51 23.06 -8.80
N ILE A 739 1.89 21.81 -8.63
CA ILE A 739 2.79 21.42 -7.55
C ILE A 739 4.14 22.05 -7.90
N SER A 740 4.71 22.80 -6.97
CA SER A 740 6.01 23.49 -7.15
C SER A 740 7.04 22.62 -7.89
N GLY A 741 7.71 23.21 -8.87
CA GLY A 741 8.73 22.51 -9.66
C GLY A 741 8.18 21.48 -10.63
N THR A 742 7.02 21.70 -11.27
CA THR A 742 6.47 20.85 -12.36
C THR A 742 5.84 21.62 -13.52
N SER A 743 5.60 22.94 -13.39
CA SER A 743 4.85 23.71 -14.39
C SER A 743 5.55 23.77 -15.76
N ALA A 744 6.89 23.76 -15.77
CA ALA A 744 7.66 23.86 -17.00
C ALA A 744 7.97 22.49 -17.64
N ALA A 745 7.98 21.41 -16.85
CA ALA A 745 8.36 20.07 -17.31
C ALA A 745 7.32 19.40 -18.22
N GLN A 746 6.04 19.75 -18.08
CA GLN A 746 4.95 19.09 -18.80
C GLN A 746 4.98 19.28 -20.32
N PHE A 747 5.65 20.32 -20.81
CA PHE A 747 5.76 20.62 -22.24
C PHE A 747 7.15 20.29 -22.81
N ILE A 748 8.04 19.68 -22.03
CA ILE A 748 9.39 19.37 -22.48
C ILE A 748 9.36 18.02 -23.20
N ASN A 749 9.60 18.06 -24.50
CA ASN A 749 9.80 16.85 -25.29
C ASN A 749 11.00 16.03 -24.73
N ALA A 750 10.79 14.73 -24.48
CA ALA A 750 11.78 13.86 -23.85
C ALA A 750 13.10 13.77 -24.64
N GLU A 751 13.02 13.74 -25.98
CA GLU A 751 14.18 13.75 -26.86
C GLU A 751 14.92 15.09 -26.79
N ALA A 752 14.20 16.21 -26.82
CA ALA A 752 14.78 17.54 -26.66
C ALA A 752 15.52 17.69 -25.33
N ARG A 753 14.94 17.16 -24.24
CA ARG A 753 15.58 17.10 -22.91
C ARG A 753 16.85 16.26 -22.95
N SER A 754 16.78 15.03 -23.47
CA SER A 754 17.93 14.13 -23.58
C SER A 754 19.09 14.75 -24.36
N ARG A 755 18.80 15.34 -25.52
CA ARG A 755 19.78 16.08 -26.35
C ARG A 755 20.40 17.26 -25.62
N THR A 756 19.60 17.98 -24.83
CA THR A 756 20.07 19.12 -24.03
C THR A 756 21.01 18.65 -22.91
N LEU A 757 20.68 17.56 -22.23
CA LEU A 757 21.49 17.00 -21.13
C LEU A 757 22.76 16.27 -21.61
N THR A 758 22.86 15.94 -22.90
CA THR A 758 24.06 15.26 -23.45
C THR A 758 25.17 16.26 -23.75
N ILE A 759 26.28 16.22 -22.99
CA ILE A 759 27.45 17.09 -23.20
C ILE A 759 28.20 16.64 -24.47
N PRO A 760 28.38 17.51 -25.48
CA PRO A 760 29.16 17.21 -26.67
C PRO A 760 30.64 17.02 -26.32
N ARG A 761 31.31 16.10 -27.03
CA ARG A 761 32.71 15.71 -26.77
C ARG A 761 33.68 16.90 -26.67
N PHE A 762 33.53 17.89 -27.55
CA PHE A 762 34.38 19.10 -27.58
C PHE A 762 34.15 20.09 -26.42
N ARG A 763 33.16 19.84 -25.55
CA ARG A 763 32.88 20.64 -24.34
C ARG A 763 33.00 19.82 -23.05
N ARG A 764 33.71 18.68 -23.07
CA ARG A 764 33.93 17.91 -21.83
C ARG A 764 34.81 18.67 -20.83
N ASP A 765 35.81 19.39 -21.31
CA ASP A 765 36.73 20.15 -20.44
C ASP A 765 36.15 21.48 -19.93
N ASP A 766 35.08 21.97 -20.57
CA ASP A 766 34.37 23.19 -20.19
C ASP A 766 32.84 23.01 -20.37
N PRO A 767 32.20 22.19 -19.52
CA PRO A 767 30.81 21.84 -19.70
C PRO A 767 29.89 23.06 -19.40
N PRO A 768 28.75 23.14 -20.08
CA PRO A 768 27.72 24.11 -19.73
C PRO A 768 27.16 23.81 -18.33
N THR A 769 26.85 24.85 -17.57
CA THR A 769 26.41 24.75 -16.17
C THR A 769 24.91 24.97 -16.01
N HIS A 770 24.21 25.43 -17.04
CA HIS A 770 22.80 25.82 -16.95
C HIS A 770 21.96 25.40 -18.17
N VAL A 771 20.65 25.30 -17.95
CA VAL A 771 19.63 25.28 -19.00
C VAL A 771 18.57 26.34 -18.73
N LEU A 772 18.21 27.09 -19.76
CA LEU A 772 17.15 28.08 -19.78
C LEU A 772 15.88 27.46 -20.41
N LEU A 773 14.74 27.59 -19.74
CA LEU A 773 13.43 27.10 -20.20
C LEU A 773 12.52 28.25 -20.58
N ALA A 774 11.86 28.15 -21.72
CA ALA A 774 10.79 29.04 -22.14
C ALA A 774 9.39 28.44 -21.82
N PRO A 775 8.33 29.28 -21.68
CA PRO A 775 6.96 28.82 -21.39
C PRO A 775 6.35 27.83 -22.40
N ASN A 776 6.88 27.76 -23.62
CA ASN A 776 6.45 26.84 -24.68
C ASN A 776 7.17 25.48 -24.66
N GLY A 777 8.10 25.26 -23.71
CA GLY A 777 8.88 24.02 -23.60
C GLY A 777 10.24 24.07 -24.32
N ASP A 778 10.58 25.18 -24.99
CA ASP A 778 11.90 25.32 -25.62
C ASP A 778 13.01 25.33 -24.56
N LEU A 779 14.13 24.67 -24.91
CA LEU A 779 15.31 24.53 -24.07
C LEU A 779 16.52 25.19 -24.73
N LEU A 780 17.29 25.95 -23.94
CA LEU A 780 18.58 26.50 -24.36
C LEU A 780 19.65 26.18 -23.32
N ARG A 781 20.68 25.42 -23.70
CA ARG A 781 21.81 25.07 -22.82
C ARG A 781 22.91 26.12 -22.89
N GLY A 782 23.53 26.45 -21.75
CA GLY A 782 24.54 27.48 -21.68
C GLY A 782 25.02 27.79 -20.27
N ARG A 783 25.37 29.06 -20.03
CA ARG A 783 25.75 29.61 -18.73
C ARG A 783 24.90 30.84 -18.41
N LEU A 784 24.40 30.90 -17.19
CA LEU A 784 23.74 32.10 -16.69
C LEU A 784 24.78 33.17 -16.37
N GLU A 785 24.57 34.38 -16.91
CA GLU A 785 25.41 35.55 -16.60
C GLU A 785 24.72 36.44 -15.57
N GLU A 786 23.45 36.79 -15.80
CA GLU A 786 22.71 37.70 -14.94
C GLU A 786 21.19 37.48 -15.03
N ILE A 787 20.50 37.66 -13.91
CA ILE A 787 19.04 37.87 -13.89
C ILE A 787 18.78 39.22 -13.20
N THR A 788 17.93 40.03 -13.81
CA THR A 788 17.38 41.26 -13.22
C THR A 788 15.86 41.23 -13.25
N ASP A 789 15.21 42.25 -12.70
CA ASP A 789 13.74 42.40 -12.77
C ASP A 789 13.23 42.49 -14.22
N GLU A 790 14.06 42.94 -15.17
CA GLU A 790 13.65 43.16 -16.57
C GLU A 790 14.15 42.08 -17.55
N SER A 791 15.31 41.47 -17.29
CA SER A 791 15.97 40.62 -18.28
C SER A 791 16.75 39.44 -17.70
N VAL A 792 16.96 38.43 -18.53
CA VAL A 792 17.87 37.30 -18.29
C VAL A 792 18.97 37.33 -19.35
N VAL A 793 20.23 37.36 -18.90
CA VAL A 793 21.42 37.31 -19.75
C VAL A 793 22.01 35.91 -19.69
N PHE A 794 22.14 35.27 -20.84
CA PHE A 794 22.51 33.86 -20.94
C PHE A 794 23.49 33.64 -22.08
N GLU A 795 24.63 33.01 -21.80
CA GLU A 795 25.63 32.65 -22.80
C GLU A 795 25.35 31.26 -23.35
N SER A 796 25.23 31.12 -24.68
CA SER A 796 25.16 29.82 -25.34
C SER A 796 26.03 29.84 -26.59
N ARG A 797 26.80 28.77 -26.83
CA ARG A 797 27.71 28.66 -27.98
C ARG A 797 28.70 29.83 -28.14
N LEU A 798 29.18 30.41 -27.02
CA LEU A 798 30.07 31.58 -26.97
C LEU A 798 29.40 32.89 -27.44
N GLU A 799 28.08 32.91 -27.58
CA GLU A 799 27.28 34.10 -27.84
C GLU A 799 26.43 34.44 -26.61
N THR A 800 26.39 35.72 -26.25
CA THR A 800 25.57 36.21 -25.14
C THR A 800 24.22 36.71 -25.65
N PHE A 801 23.15 36.11 -25.13
CA PHE A 801 21.78 36.48 -25.44
C PHE A 801 21.15 37.24 -24.25
N ARG A 802 20.38 38.29 -24.56
CA ARG A 802 19.55 39.00 -23.57
C ARG A 802 18.08 38.76 -23.90
N PHE A 803 17.37 38.10 -22.99
CA PHE A 803 15.95 37.84 -23.12
C PHE A 803 15.16 38.73 -22.15
N PRO A 804 13.99 39.26 -22.55
CA PRO A 804 13.03 39.82 -21.60
C PRO A 804 12.66 38.76 -20.56
N ARG A 805 12.65 39.13 -19.27
CA ARG A 805 12.38 38.20 -18.16
C ARG A 805 11.09 37.40 -18.36
N ALA A 806 10.04 38.05 -18.84
CA ALA A 806 8.73 37.44 -19.09
C ALA A 806 8.74 36.30 -20.14
N ARG A 807 9.80 36.18 -20.96
CA ARG A 807 9.96 35.08 -21.92
C ARG A 807 10.59 33.84 -21.31
N ILE A 808 11.10 33.92 -20.08
CA ILE A 808 11.82 32.84 -19.41
C ILE A 808 10.94 32.27 -18.31
N SER A 809 10.76 30.95 -18.31
CA SER A 809 10.00 30.25 -17.28
C SER A 809 10.90 29.76 -16.15
N ALA A 810 12.10 29.27 -16.45
CA ALA A 810 13.02 28.76 -15.45
C ALA A 810 14.47 28.80 -15.92
N VAL A 811 15.39 28.81 -14.96
CA VAL A 811 16.81 28.53 -15.16
C VAL A 811 17.21 27.38 -14.25
N VAL A 812 17.83 26.34 -14.81
CA VAL A 812 18.17 25.09 -14.14
C VAL A 812 19.68 24.94 -14.07
N TRP A 813 20.23 24.66 -12.89
CA TRP A 813 21.65 24.37 -12.69
C TRP A 813 21.89 22.88 -12.94
N LEU A 814 22.80 22.59 -13.86
CA LEU A 814 23.19 21.24 -14.23
C LEU A 814 24.12 20.65 -13.15
N GLN A 815 23.92 19.36 -12.85
CA GLN A 815 24.75 18.62 -11.89
C GLN A 815 25.45 17.44 -12.55
N GLU A 816 26.61 17.09 -12.03
CA GLU A 816 27.31 15.84 -12.31
C GLU A 816 26.76 14.70 -11.45
N GLU A 817 27.04 13.45 -11.85
CA GLU A 817 26.42 12.23 -11.32
C GLU A 817 26.74 11.95 -9.83
N GLU A 818 27.79 12.58 -9.27
CA GLU A 818 28.32 12.36 -7.91
C GLU A 818 27.98 13.48 -6.91
N ALA A 819 26.76 14.04 -6.93
CA ALA A 819 26.37 14.98 -5.88
C ALA A 819 26.23 14.26 -4.52
N THR A 820 27.20 14.47 -3.62
CA THR A 820 27.16 13.97 -2.23
C THR A 820 25.89 14.48 -1.54
N PRO A 821 25.06 13.62 -0.93
CA PRO A 821 23.87 14.08 -0.22
C PRO A 821 24.27 15.04 0.91
N VAL A 822 23.58 16.17 1.00
CA VAL A 822 23.79 17.16 2.06
C VAL A 822 23.48 16.49 3.40
N SER A 823 24.48 16.40 4.29
CA SER A 823 24.32 15.87 5.65
C SER A 823 23.38 16.79 6.43
N ARG A 824 22.23 16.26 6.84
CA ARG A 824 21.24 17.00 7.66
C ARG A 824 21.42 16.70 9.14
N ALA A 825 21.12 17.67 10.00
CA ALA A 825 21.04 17.44 11.45
C ALA A 825 19.97 16.37 11.77
N GLU A 826 20.25 15.48 12.73
CA GLU A 826 19.30 14.43 13.17
C GLU A 826 17.97 14.99 13.70
N THR A 827 17.98 16.25 14.15
CA THR A 827 16.81 16.96 14.71
C THR A 827 16.05 17.80 13.68
N ALA A 828 16.54 17.89 12.44
CA ALA A 828 15.88 18.68 11.40
C ALA A 828 14.54 18.02 10.99
N VAL A 829 13.55 18.86 10.77
CA VAL A 829 12.25 18.47 10.21
C VAL A 829 12.06 19.17 8.88
N GLN A 830 11.38 18.50 7.96
CA GLN A 830 11.01 19.09 6.69
C GLN A 830 9.50 19.30 6.63
N ALA A 831 9.08 20.55 6.59
CA ALA A 831 7.69 20.94 6.44
C ALA A 831 7.36 21.08 4.95
N GLN A 832 6.29 20.43 4.51
CA GLN A 832 5.72 20.60 3.18
C GLN A 832 4.38 21.33 3.30
N LEU A 833 4.25 22.42 2.56
CA LEU A 833 3.10 23.31 2.61
C LEU A 833 2.08 22.98 1.51
N ASP A 834 0.88 23.52 1.63
CA ASP A 834 -0.24 23.27 0.73
C ASP A 834 0.00 23.73 -0.72
N ASN A 835 0.76 24.82 -0.88
CA ASN A 835 1.20 25.41 -2.14
C ASN A 835 2.46 24.75 -2.75
N GLY A 836 2.98 23.70 -2.10
CA GLY A 836 4.13 22.93 -2.57
C GLY A 836 5.48 23.44 -2.08
N TYR A 837 5.55 24.54 -1.32
CA TYR A 837 6.81 24.94 -0.70
C TYR A 837 7.28 23.92 0.32
N THR A 838 8.59 23.74 0.38
CA THR A 838 9.25 22.85 1.33
C THR A 838 10.30 23.66 2.07
N LEU A 839 10.33 23.48 3.39
CA LEU A 839 11.29 24.16 4.25
C LEU A 839 11.79 23.18 5.31
N THR A 840 13.10 23.02 5.34
CA THR A 840 13.85 22.21 6.29
C THR A 840 14.41 23.12 7.37
N MET A 841 14.10 22.81 8.63
CA MET A 841 14.62 23.54 9.78
C MET A 841 14.72 22.64 11.01
N THR A 842 15.57 23.01 11.95
CA THR A 842 15.48 22.51 13.33
C THR A 842 14.40 23.31 14.05
N PRO A 843 13.29 22.68 14.48
CA PRO A 843 12.20 23.40 15.10
C PRO A 843 12.55 23.72 16.55
N GLU A 844 12.35 24.98 16.96
CA GLU A 844 12.72 25.45 18.29
C GLU A 844 11.50 25.63 19.18
N ARG A 845 10.43 26.25 18.66
CA ARG A 845 9.23 26.55 19.44
C ARG A 845 7.98 26.73 18.59
N MET A 846 6.83 26.53 19.21
CA MET A 846 5.52 26.96 18.70
C MET A 846 5.16 28.28 19.37
N LYS A 847 4.82 29.31 18.59
CA LYS A 847 4.36 30.59 19.11
C LYS A 847 3.35 31.25 18.18
N ASP A 848 2.23 31.73 18.71
CA ASP A 848 1.19 32.45 17.95
C ASP A 848 0.68 31.63 16.74
N GLY A 849 0.60 30.30 16.90
CA GLY A 849 0.22 29.35 15.83
C GLY A 849 1.28 29.18 14.72
N GLN A 850 2.50 29.67 14.92
CA GLN A 850 3.64 29.53 14.02
C GLN A 850 4.66 28.54 14.58
N LEU A 851 5.14 27.64 13.73
CA LEU A 851 6.34 26.85 13.97
C LEU A 851 7.55 27.74 13.67
N MET A 852 8.34 28.03 14.70
CA MET A 852 9.58 28.79 14.59
C MET A 852 10.78 27.86 14.74
N GLY A 853 11.82 28.13 13.97
CA GLY A 853 13.06 27.37 14.04
C GLY A 853 14.18 27.98 13.22
N HIS A 854 15.26 27.21 13.09
CA HIS A 854 16.47 27.62 12.39
C HIS A 854 16.81 26.67 11.24
N SER A 855 17.11 27.25 10.07
CA SER A 855 17.67 26.54 8.92
C SER A 855 19.13 26.94 8.77
N ASP A 856 20.02 25.96 8.56
CA ASP A 856 21.46 26.24 8.36
C ASP A 856 21.73 27.11 7.13
N LEU A 857 20.83 27.08 6.13
CA LEU A 857 20.92 27.87 4.91
C LEU A 857 20.21 29.23 5.01
N LEU A 858 19.06 29.27 5.69
CA LEU A 858 18.15 30.43 5.64
C LEU A 858 18.12 31.22 6.96
N GLY A 859 18.78 30.74 8.01
CA GLY A 859 18.70 31.33 9.35
C GLY A 859 17.34 31.14 10.00
N GLU A 860 16.86 32.16 10.72
CA GLU A 860 15.55 32.12 11.39
C GLU A 860 14.39 32.00 10.39
N CYS A 861 13.54 31.00 10.62
CA CYS A 861 12.43 30.65 9.76
C CYS A 861 11.10 30.58 10.54
N ARG A 862 9.98 30.85 9.85
CA ARG A 862 8.63 30.81 10.45
C ARG A 862 7.63 30.20 9.49
N ILE A 863 6.82 29.25 9.96
CA ILE A 863 5.78 28.59 9.18
C ILE A 863 4.46 28.59 9.97
N PRO A 864 3.33 29.06 9.38
CA PRO A 864 2.03 28.88 10.01
C PRO A 864 1.70 27.39 10.15
N ALA A 865 1.47 26.90 11.37
CA ALA A 865 1.28 25.48 11.60
C ALA A 865 0.07 24.92 10.84
N LYS A 866 -0.93 25.77 10.55
CA LYS A 866 -2.14 25.46 9.77
C LYS A 866 -1.93 25.30 8.25
N SER A 867 -0.83 25.82 7.69
CA SER A 867 -0.51 25.63 6.26
C SER A 867 0.35 24.39 5.99
N ILE A 868 0.88 23.76 7.04
CA ILE A 868 1.63 22.50 6.94
C ILE A 868 0.68 21.38 6.49
N ARG A 869 0.97 20.82 5.31
CA ARG A 869 0.26 19.66 4.77
C ARG A 869 0.87 18.36 5.27
N ASP A 870 2.19 18.28 5.17
CA ASP A 870 2.99 17.14 5.61
C ASP A 870 4.20 17.65 6.42
N LEU A 871 4.59 16.92 7.46
CA LEU A 871 5.82 17.18 8.21
C LEU A 871 6.58 15.88 8.39
N PHE A 872 7.83 15.88 7.97
CA PHE A 872 8.73 14.74 8.04
C PHE A 872 9.70 14.92 9.20
N LEU A 873 9.73 13.96 10.12
CA LEU A 873 10.70 13.89 11.21
C LEU A 873 11.90 13.05 10.73
N GLY A 874 13.08 13.68 10.67
CA GLY A 874 14.30 13.07 10.15
C GLY A 874 14.44 13.21 8.62
N SER A 875 15.42 12.49 8.06
CA SER A 875 15.64 12.48 6.60
C SER A 875 14.49 11.73 5.90
N PRO A 876 13.81 12.34 4.91
CA PRO A 876 12.74 11.67 4.18
C PRO A 876 13.27 10.35 3.58
N ASP A 877 12.53 9.27 3.82
CA ASP A 877 12.85 7.96 3.29
C ASP A 877 12.63 7.96 1.78
N GLY A 878 13.70 7.81 1.01
CA GLY A 878 13.64 7.88 -0.44
C GLY A 878 13.60 9.31 -0.95
N ARG A 879 14.15 9.47 -2.16
CA ARG A 879 14.08 10.70 -2.97
C ARG A 879 12.69 11.30 -2.77
N GLN A 880 12.61 12.47 -2.13
CA GLN A 880 11.37 13.21 -2.13
C GLN A 880 10.91 13.25 -3.59
N GLU A 881 9.78 12.61 -3.85
CA GLU A 881 9.04 12.88 -5.04
C GLU A 881 8.74 14.37 -5.00
N ILE A 882 9.16 15.05 -6.06
CA ILE A 882 8.93 16.47 -6.39
C ILE A 882 10.19 17.30 -6.17
N LEU A 883 11.06 17.26 -7.18
CA LEU A 883 11.58 18.44 -7.87
C LEU A 883 11.84 18.04 -9.33
N SER A 884 11.18 18.66 -10.31
CA SER A 884 11.46 18.37 -11.74
C SER A 884 12.91 18.62 -12.13
N TYR A 885 13.67 19.33 -11.30
CA TYR A 885 15.05 19.70 -11.54
C TYR A 885 16.07 18.70 -11.00
N VAL A 886 15.69 17.78 -10.10
CA VAL A 886 16.63 16.80 -9.50
C VAL A 886 17.26 15.86 -10.54
N SER A 887 16.53 15.53 -11.62
CA SER A 887 17.00 14.66 -12.70
C SER A 887 17.62 15.39 -13.90
N TRP A 888 18.06 16.64 -13.74
CA TRP A 888 18.82 17.38 -14.78
C TRP A 888 20.32 17.13 -14.63
N ILE A 889 20.67 15.85 -14.74
CA ILE A 889 22.03 15.36 -14.69
C ILE A 889 22.56 15.30 -16.12
N THR A 890 23.69 15.92 -16.35
CA THR A 890 24.33 15.82 -17.66
C THR A 890 25.01 14.48 -17.83
N SER A 891 24.92 13.91 -19.03
CA SER A 891 25.71 12.75 -19.42
C SER A 891 26.70 13.15 -20.50
N SER A 892 27.92 12.62 -20.42
CA SER A 892 28.86 12.74 -21.54
C SER A 892 28.31 11.98 -22.73
N ALA A 893 28.40 12.57 -23.92
CA ALA A 893 28.17 11.82 -25.14
C ALA A 893 29.05 10.55 -25.12
N PRO A 894 28.48 9.36 -25.41
CA PRO A 894 29.22 8.10 -25.39
C PRO A 894 30.52 8.24 -26.17
N GLU A 895 31.60 7.70 -25.60
CA GLU A 895 32.82 7.54 -26.37
C GLU A 895 32.49 6.72 -27.62
N PRO A 896 33.02 7.09 -28.79
CA PRO A 896 32.98 6.16 -29.89
C PRO A 896 33.64 4.87 -29.40
N GLN A 897 33.05 3.71 -29.64
CA GLN A 897 33.71 2.44 -29.37
C GLN A 897 34.81 2.25 -30.42
N TRP A 898 35.94 2.93 -30.25
CA TRP A 898 37.14 2.78 -31.06
C TRP A 898 38.14 1.80 -30.43
N GLU A 899 37.76 1.15 -29.32
CA GLU A 899 38.62 0.21 -28.58
C GLU A 899 38.59 -1.21 -29.20
N LYS A 900 38.88 -1.25 -30.49
CA LYS A 900 39.95 -2.10 -31.00
C LYS A 900 40.94 -1.12 -31.63
N GLN A 901 42.08 -0.90 -30.98
CA GLN A 901 43.15 -0.07 -31.52
C GLN A 901 43.40 -0.43 -33.00
N PRO A 902 43.28 0.52 -33.94
CA PRO A 902 43.99 0.41 -35.18
C PRO A 902 45.45 0.67 -34.86
N ASP A 903 46.29 -0.30 -35.19
CA ASP A 903 47.70 -0.08 -35.45
C ASP A 903 47.89 1.20 -36.28
N ASP A 904 48.88 2.00 -35.90
CA ASP A 904 49.30 3.25 -36.53
C ASP A 904 50.02 2.96 -37.86
N SER A 905 49.29 2.34 -38.79
CA SER A 905 49.69 2.21 -40.19
C SER A 905 48.50 2.54 -41.08
N GLY A 906 48.63 3.60 -41.87
CA GLY A 906 47.63 4.01 -42.86
C GLY A 906 47.51 3.00 -44.01
N GLN A 907 46.83 1.88 -43.78
CA GLN A 907 46.32 0.94 -44.78
C GLN A 907 44.91 0.46 -44.39
N SER A 908 44.02 0.37 -45.38
CA SER A 908 42.56 0.41 -45.24
C SER A 908 41.94 -0.86 -44.61
N SER A 909 41.01 -0.68 -43.66
CA SER A 909 40.22 -1.75 -43.02
C SER A 909 39.36 -2.59 -43.98
N HIS A 910 39.19 -2.18 -45.24
CA HIS A 910 38.39 -2.89 -46.24
C HIS A 910 39.23 -3.58 -47.34
N GLU A 911 40.56 -3.68 -47.17
CA GLU A 911 41.44 -4.37 -48.14
C GLU A 911 41.01 -5.82 -48.38
N HIS A 912 40.49 -6.51 -47.36
CA HIS A 912 40.01 -7.89 -47.50
C HIS A 912 38.78 -8.03 -48.40
N MET A 913 38.02 -6.95 -48.61
CA MET A 913 36.83 -6.98 -49.49
C MET A 913 37.26 -6.84 -50.96
N ILE A 914 38.37 -6.16 -51.23
CA ILE A 914 38.85 -5.90 -52.58
C ILE A 914 39.25 -7.24 -53.24
N GLY A 915 38.72 -7.49 -54.43
CA GLY A 915 38.89 -8.74 -55.18
C GLY A 915 37.84 -9.81 -54.86
N THR A 916 36.96 -9.60 -53.88
CA THR A 916 35.85 -10.52 -53.57
C THR A 916 34.59 -10.16 -54.36
N VAL A 917 33.74 -11.14 -54.66
CA VAL A 917 32.43 -10.91 -55.28
C VAL A 917 31.46 -10.42 -54.20
N ALA A 918 30.82 -9.28 -54.43
CA ALA A 918 29.81 -8.77 -53.51
C ALA A 918 28.57 -9.66 -53.49
N ASP A 919 28.08 -9.97 -52.30
CA ASP A 919 26.84 -10.71 -52.10
C ASP A 919 25.66 -9.99 -52.79
N ASP A 920 24.79 -10.77 -53.44
CA ASP A 920 23.63 -10.20 -54.12
C ASP A 920 22.63 -9.61 -53.11
N PHE A 921 21.98 -8.53 -53.52
CA PHE A 921 20.95 -7.88 -52.72
C PHE A 921 19.92 -7.19 -53.59
N GLU A 922 18.76 -6.95 -52.98
CA GLU A 922 17.64 -6.27 -53.59
C GLU A 922 17.12 -5.17 -52.66
N LEU A 923 16.95 -3.96 -53.19
CA LEU A 923 16.37 -2.83 -52.48
C LEU A 923 15.29 -2.16 -53.33
N LYS A 924 14.22 -1.69 -52.67
CA LYS A 924 13.25 -0.82 -53.33
C LYS A 924 13.92 0.51 -53.67
N THR A 925 13.72 1.00 -54.89
CA THR A 925 14.23 2.29 -55.30
C THR A 925 13.23 3.40 -54.98
N PHE A 926 13.75 4.61 -54.85
CA PHE A 926 12.98 5.81 -54.54
C PHE A 926 11.86 6.09 -55.54
N ASP A 927 12.07 5.79 -56.83
CA ASP A 927 11.08 5.93 -57.90
C ASP A 927 9.99 4.83 -57.89
N GLY A 928 10.06 3.87 -56.96
CA GLY A 928 9.09 2.79 -56.80
C GLY A 928 9.44 1.50 -57.54
N GLY A 929 10.58 1.45 -58.22
CA GLY A 929 11.15 0.22 -58.78
C GLY A 929 11.93 -0.60 -57.76
N THR A 930 12.77 -1.48 -58.31
CA THR A 930 13.68 -2.35 -57.56
C THR A 930 15.07 -2.26 -58.16
N PHE A 931 16.09 -2.17 -57.30
CA PHE A 931 17.49 -2.35 -57.67
C PHE A 931 17.96 -3.69 -57.14
N ARG A 932 18.42 -4.56 -58.05
CA ARG A 932 19.07 -5.82 -57.71
C ARG A 932 20.48 -5.82 -58.27
N LEU A 933 21.47 -6.15 -57.43
CA LEU A 933 22.88 -6.06 -57.82
C LEU A 933 23.24 -7.06 -58.94
N SER A 934 22.67 -8.26 -58.92
CA SER A 934 22.91 -9.29 -59.95
C SER A 934 22.44 -8.92 -61.36
N ASP A 935 21.53 -7.94 -61.51
CA ASP A 935 21.08 -7.45 -62.83
C ASP A 935 22.16 -6.60 -63.54
N HIS A 936 23.25 -6.25 -62.83
CA HIS A 936 24.28 -5.33 -63.29
C HIS A 936 25.68 -5.95 -63.41
N LYS A 937 25.79 -7.29 -63.46
CA LYS A 937 27.07 -8.01 -63.51
C LYS A 937 28.00 -7.61 -64.66
N GLU A 938 27.47 -7.17 -65.80
CA GLU A 938 28.29 -6.75 -66.94
C GLU A 938 28.71 -5.28 -66.88
N LYS A 939 28.29 -4.54 -65.84
CA LYS A 939 28.55 -3.11 -65.65
C LYS A 939 29.48 -2.88 -64.47
N ILE A 940 30.14 -1.72 -64.47
CA ILE A 940 30.76 -1.18 -63.27
C ILE A 940 29.67 -0.51 -62.43
N VAL A 941 29.58 -0.83 -61.15
CA VAL A 941 28.57 -0.26 -60.24
C VAL A 941 29.26 0.54 -59.15
N VAL A 942 28.95 1.83 -59.05
CA VAL A 942 29.40 2.70 -57.97
C VAL A 942 28.27 2.83 -56.96
N LEU A 943 28.46 2.26 -55.78
CA LEU A 943 27.57 2.42 -54.63
C LEU A 943 28.08 3.56 -53.75
N ASP A 944 27.19 4.40 -53.24
CA ASP A 944 27.51 5.39 -52.20
C ASP A 944 26.44 5.35 -51.10
N PHE A 945 26.85 5.00 -49.89
CA PHE A 945 26.01 4.95 -48.71
C PHE A 945 25.96 6.33 -48.03
N TRP A 946 24.76 6.89 -47.90
CA TRP A 946 24.59 8.30 -47.54
C TRP A 946 23.29 8.58 -46.77
N ALA A 947 23.20 9.80 -46.22
CA ALA A 947 21.98 10.35 -45.62
C ALA A 947 21.86 11.87 -45.87
N SER A 948 20.64 12.40 -45.96
CA SER A 948 20.34 13.79 -46.32
C SER A 948 20.83 14.81 -45.31
N TRP A 949 20.97 14.42 -44.04
CA TRP A 949 21.49 15.26 -42.95
C TRP A 949 23.02 15.24 -42.84
N CYS A 950 23.72 14.37 -43.59
CA CYS A 950 25.17 14.22 -43.52
C CYS A 950 25.87 15.25 -44.41
N GLY A 951 26.41 16.31 -43.82
CA GLY A 951 27.10 17.39 -44.54
C GLY A 951 28.20 16.93 -45.52
N PRO A 952 29.13 16.03 -45.14
CA PRO A 952 30.11 15.46 -46.06
C PRO A 952 29.48 14.66 -47.21
N CYS A 953 28.41 13.91 -46.95
CA CYS A 953 27.68 13.15 -47.95
C CYS A 953 27.04 14.07 -48.99
N VAL A 954 26.39 15.16 -48.54
CA VAL A 954 25.80 16.18 -49.42
C VAL A 954 26.86 16.81 -50.34
N ARG A 955 28.12 16.95 -49.89
CA ARG A 955 29.23 17.43 -50.73
C ARG A 955 29.79 16.38 -51.69
N ALA A 956 29.76 15.10 -51.33
CA ALA A 956 30.33 14.00 -52.12
C ALA A 956 29.37 13.50 -53.21
N LEU A 957 28.06 13.47 -52.92
CA LEU A 957 27.05 12.90 -53.81
C LEU A 957 27.06 13.48 -55.24
N PRO A 958 27.16 14.81 -55.46
CA PRO A 958 27.26 15.37 -56.81
C PRO A 958 28.54 14.94 -57.54
N GLN A 959 29.63 14.68 -56.82
CA GLN A 959 30.91 14.29 -57.41
C GLN A 959 30.85 12.87 -57.98
N TYR A 960 30.22 11.92 -57.28
CA TYR A 960 30.02 10.56 -57.81
C TYR A 960 29.03 10.52 -58.98
N VAL A 961 27.95 11.31 -58.90
CA VAL A 961 27.00 11.46 -60.01
C VAL A 961 27.71 12.00 -61.26
N ASN A 962 28.50 13.06 -61.11
CA ASN A 962 29.23 13.67 -62.22
C ASN A 962 30.35 12.77 -62.77
N ALA A 963 31.06 12.05 -61.90
CA ALA A 963 32.11 11.11 -62.30
C ALA A 963 31.53 10.00 -63.19
N THR A 964 30.42 9.41 -62.76
CA THR A 964 29.81 8.26 -63.45
C THR A 964 29.06 8.68 -64.72
N ALA A 965 28.47 9.88 -64.74
CA ALA A 965 27.76 10.41 -65.92
C ALA A 965 28.63 10.61 -67.17
N LYS A 966 29.97 10.54 -67.05
CA LYS A 966 30.91 10.61 -68.19
C LYS A 966 31.05 9.31 -68.97
N PHE A 967 30.52 8.21 -68.46
CA PHE A 967 30.60 6.88 -69.08
C PHE A 967 29.23 6.44 -69.60
N ASP A 968 29.21 5.51 -70.56
CA ASP A 968 27.93 4.95 -71.04
C ASP A 968 27.23 4.22 -69.89
N LYS A 969 25.90 4.37 -69.79
CA LYS A 969 25.08 3.70 -68.76
C LYS A 969 25.04 2.18 -68.96
N GLU A 970 25.42 1.68 -70.12
CA GLU A 970 25.65 0.27 -70.38
C GLU A 970 27.02 -0.22 -69.87
N GLU A 971 27.94 0.70 -69.55
CA GLU A 971 29.28 0.39 -69.06
C GLU A 971 29.45 0.66 -67.56
N ALA A 972 28.89 1.76 -67.03
CA ALA A 972 28.96 2.12 -65.61
C ALA A 972 27.69 2.81 -65.10
N ILE A 973 27.26 2.46 -63.87
CA ILE A 973 26.10 3.06 -63.21
C ILE A 973 26.42 3.51 -61.77
N PHE A 974 25.75 4.57 -61.34
CA PHE A 974 25.81 5.07 -59.97
C PHE A 974 24.50 4.79 -59.23
N VAL A 975 24.60 4.30 -57.99
CA VAL A 975 23.47 4.02 -57.11
C VAL A 975 23.74 4.58 -55.73
N ALA A 976 22.92 5.55 -55.31
CA ALA A 976 22.99 6.14 -54.00
C ALA A 976 22.13 5.32 -53.01
N VAL A 977 22.76 4.66 -52.04
CA VAL A 977 22.08 3.84 -51.03
C VAL A 977 21.76 4.70 -49.82
N ASN A 978 20.50 5.10 -49.66
CA ASN A 978 20.07 5.96 -48.56
C ASN A 978 19.73 5.14 -47.31
N LEU A 979 20.24 5.58 -46.16
CA LEU A 979 20.14 4.86 -44.88
C LEU A 979 19.00 5.41 -44.01
N GLU A 980 18.04 4.56 -43.67
CA GLU A 980 17.03 4.80 -42.61
C GLU A 980 16.10 6.03 -42.79
N GLU A 981 16.13 6.73 -43.93
CA GLU A 981 15.26 7.89 -44.16
C GLU A 981 13.95 7.55 -44.92
N SER A 982 12.93 8.38 -44.70
CA SER A 982 11.64 8.26 -45.37
C SER A 982 11.71 8.75 -46.82
N ARG A 983 10.75 8.33 -47.65
CA ARG A 983 10.70 8.75 -49.06
C ARG A 983 10.44 10.25 -49.16
N GLU A 984 9.62 10.80 -48.28
CA GLU A 984 9.24 12.21 -48.25
C GLU A 984 10.47 13.10 -48.02
N ARG A 985 11.33 12.70 -47.08
CA ARG A 985 12.57 13.42 -46.75
C ARG A 985 13.58 13.43 -47.90
N ILE A 986 13.71 12.30 -48.60
CA ILE A 986 14.60 12.21 -49.77
C ILE A 986 14.02 12.99 -50.95
N GLN A 987 12.70 12.96 -51.16
CA GLN A 987 12.03 13.74 -52.20
C GLN A 987 12.29 15.23 -52.02
N GLU A 988 12.14 15.73 -50.80
CA GLU A 988 12.47 17.12 -50.46
C GLU A 988 13.93 17.42 -50.78
N PHE A 989 14.88 16.61 -50.26
CA PHE A 989 16.30 16.80 -50.50
C PHE A 989 16.68 16.85 -51.99
N LEU A 990 16.22 15.87 -52.79
CA LEU A 990 16.53 15.77 -54.21
C LEU A 990 15.94 16.95 -55.01
N THR A 991 14.75 17.41 -54.62
CA THR A 991 14.11 18.59 -55.21
C THR A 991 14.90 19.85 -54.89
N THR A 992 15.31 20.04 -53.63
CA THR A 992 16.09 21.20 -53.19
C THR A 992 17.46 21.28 -53.88
N HIS A 993 18.11 20.14 -54.10
CA HIS A 993 19.45 20.08 -54.72
C HIS A 993 19.41 19.89 -56.24
N ASN A 994 18.23 19.83 -56.85
CA ASN A 994 18.01 19.63 -58.29
C ASN A 994 18.78 18.40 -58.84
N MET A 995 18.68 17.28 -58.14
CA MET A 995 19.39 16.03 -58.45
C MET A 995 18.42 14.87 -58.68
N SER A 996 18.75 13.98 -59.61
CA SER A 996 17.96 12.78 -59.91
C SER A 996 18.79 11.48 -60.02
N PRO A 997 19.67 11.16 -59.04
CA PRO A 997 20.38 9.89 -59.04
C PRO A 997 19.41 8.71 -58.83
N LYS A 998 19.84 7.51 -59.21
CA LYS A 998 19.15 6.28 -58.82
C LYS A 998 19.38 6.06 -57.32
N VAL A 999 18.32 6.15 -56.52
CA VAL A 999 18.39 5.98 -55.06
C VAL A 999 17.77 4.64 -54.65
N ALA A 1000 18.53 3.83 -53.93
CA ALA A 1000 18.09 2.59 -53.30
C ALA A 1000 17.85 2.82 -51.79
N MET A 1001 16.76 2.28 -51.25
CA MET A 1001 16.28 2.60 -49.89
C MET A 1001 16.64 1.50 -48.88
N ASP A 1002 17.72 1.66 -48.11
CA ASP A 1002 18.11 0.73 -47.04
C ASP A 1002 17.53 1.16 -45.68
N ARG A 1003 16.21 0.98 -45.51
CA ARG A 1003 15.48 1.43 -44.32
C ARG A 1003 15.87 0.76 -43.01
N GLY A 1004 16.60 -0.35 -43.06
CA GLY A 1004 17.05 -1.12 -41.89
C GLY A 1004 18.57 -1.23 -41.76
N SER A 1005 19.31 -0.48 -42.57
CA SER A 1005 20.78 -0.54 -42.68
C SER A 1005 21.32 -1.96 -42.89
N VAL A 1006 20.54 -2.82 -43.55
CA VAL A 1006 20.89 -4.23 -43.73
C VAL A 1006 22.01 -4.37 -44.76
N ILE A 1007 21.96 -3.59 -45.83
CA ILE A 1007 22.97 -3.61 -46.88
C ILE A 1007 24.21 -2.85 -46.42
N ALA A 1008 24.02 -1.74 -45.70
CA ALA A 1008 25.13 -1.02 -45.06
C ALA A 1008 26.00 -1.94 -44.17
N ARG A 1009 25.37 -2.80 -43.36
CA ARG A 1009 26.13 -3.79 -42.55
C ARG A 1009 26.86 -4.84 -43.37
N ARG A 1010 26.31 -5.26 -44.52
CA ARG A 1010 26.96 -6.25 -45.41
C ARG A 1010 28.19 -5.69 -46.11
N PHE A 1011 28.19 -4.40 -46.40
CA PHE A 1011 29.34 -3.69 -46.95
C PHE A 1011 30.25 -3.09 -45.87
N GLU A 1012 30.08 -3.49 -44.61
CA GLU A 1012 30.89 -3.03 -43.48
C GLU A 1012 30.98 -1.50 -43.40
N VAL A 1013 29.85 -0.82 -43.61
CA VAL A 1013 29.79 0.64 -43.58
C VAL A 1013 29.94 1.15 -42.14
N GLU A 1014 31.13 1.67 -41.82
CA GLU A 1014 31.48 2.19 -40.49
C GLU A 1014 31.28 3.72 -40.36
N GLY A 1015 31.11 4.43 -41.47
CA GLY A 1015 30.86 5.89 -41.50
C GLY A 1015 30.45 6.35 -42.89
N ILE A 1016 29.75 7.50 -42.99
CA ILE A 1016 29.23 8.03 -44.26
C ILE A 1016 29.84 9.40 -44.62
N PRO A 1017 30.09 9.70 -45.91
CA PRO A 1017 29.82 8.84 -47.07
C PRO A 1017 30.76 7.64 -47.13
N HIS A 1018 30.27 6.53 -47.66
CA HIS A 1018 31.04 5.31 -47.89
C HIS A 1018 30.76 4.84 -49.30
N SER A 1019 31.78 4.71 -50.14
CA SER A 1019 31.61 4.28 -51.52
C SER A 1019 32.31 2.97 -51.81
N VAL A 1020 31.65 2.14 -52.63
CA VAL A 1020 32.19 0.88 -53.12
C VAL A 1020 32.07 0.86 -54.64
N ILE A 1021 33.19 0.65 -55.33
CA ILE A 1021 33.23 0.51 -56.79
C ILE A 1021 33.34 -0.98 -57.11
N LEU A 1022 32.32 -1.51 -57.77
CA LEU A 1022 32.22 -2.90 -58.22
C LEU A 1022 32.56 -2.97 -59.71
N GLY A 1023 33.46 -3.86 -60.10
CA GLY A 1023 33.73 -4.20 -61.50
C GLY A 1023 32.77 -5.26 -62.04
N LYS A 1024 33.02 -5.72 -63.27
CA LYS A 1024 32.25 -6.82 -63.88
C LYS A 1024 32.29 -8.08 -62.99
N GLY A 1025 31.19 -8.82 -62.98
CA GLY A 1025 30.95 -9.92 -62.04
C GLY A 1025 30.59 -9.47 -60.62
N ASN A 1026 30.35 -8.16 -60.40
CA ASN A 1026 30.13 -7.54 -59.08
C ASN A 1026 31.31 -7.73 -58.10
N VAL A 1027 32.54 -7.80 -58.63
CA VAL A 1027 33.75 -7.90 -57.82
C VAL A 1027 34.09 -6.53 -57.24
N ILE A 1028 34.36 -6.43 -55.94
CA ILE A 1028 34.75 -5.18 -55.29
C ILE A 1028 36.15 -4.78 -55.74
N GLN A 1029 36.27 -3.61 -56.38
CA GLN A 1029 37.51 -3.11 -56.96
C GLN A 1029 38.11 -1.94 -56.18
N HIS A 1030 37.29 -1.26 -55.38
CA HIS A 1030 37.70 -0.15 -54.55
C HIS A 1030 36.67 0.14 -53.45
N VAL A 1031 37.15 0.57 -52.28
CA VAL A 1031 36.33 1.06 -51.17
C VAL A 1031 36.91 2.39 -50.68
N THR A 1032 36.05 3.39 -50.50
CA THR A 1032 36.41 4.72 -50.03
C THR A 1032 35.54 5.11 -48.84
N VAL A 1033 36.17 5.44 -47.71
CA VAL A 1033 35.48 5.91 -46.50
C VAL A 1033 35.71 7.41 -46.33
N GLY A 1034 34.63 8.16 -46.16
CA GLY A 1034 34.63 9.61 -45.98
C GLY A 1034 34.70 10.40 -47.29
N ALA A 1035 34.52 11.73 -47.19
CA ALA A 1035 34.65 12.63 -48.32
C ALA A 1035 36.11 13.14 -48.43
N GLN A 1036 36.74 12.93 -49.58
CA GLN A 1036 38.14 13.31 -49.85
C GLN A 1036 38.24 14.37 -50.96
N GLU A 1037 39.32 15.14 -50.97
CA GLU A 1037 39.62 16.05 -52.10
C GLU A 1037 39.98 15.25 -53.37
N GLY A 1038 39.55 15.72 -54.53
CA GLY A 1038 39.81 15.04 -55.81
C GLY A 1038 38.97 13.78 -56.06
N LEU A 1039 37.95 13.52 -55.24
CA LEU A 1039 37.10 12.32 -55.29
C LEU A 1039 36.51 12.04 -56.67
N GLN A 1040 36.02 13.08 -57.36
CA GLN A 1040 35.48 12.95 -58.71
C GLN A 1040 36.53 12.39 -59.68
N ALA A 1041 37.73 12.98 -59.74
CA ALA A 1041 38.80 12.57 -60.66
C ALA A 1041 39.33 11.16 -60.33
N ALA A 1042 39.43 10.82 -59.05
CA ALA A 1042 39.82 9.48 -58.61
C ALA A 1042 38.81 8.41 -59.04
N THR A 1043 37.51 8.69 -58.88
CA THR A 1043 36.42 7.80 -59.31
C THR A 1043 36.42 7.63 -60.83
N GLU A 1044 36.54 8.73 -61.59
CA GLU A 1044 36.62 8.69 -63.06
C GLU A 1044 37.80 7.85 -63.55
N LYS A 1045 38.97 8.05 -62.96
CA LYS A 1045 40.17 7.26 -63.30
C LYS A 1045 39.94 5.78 -63.03
N LYS A 1046 39.39 5.42 -61.86
CA LYS A 1046 39.16 4.02 -61.51
C LYS A 1046 38.15 3.34 -62.44
N ILE A 1047 37.05 4.02 -62.82
CA ILE A 1047 36.09 3.50 -63.80
C ILE A 1047 36.78 3.30 -65.16
N ALA A 1048 37.54 4.28 -65.64
CA ALA A 1048 38.25 4.18 -66.92
C ALA A 1048 39.30 3.05 -66.95
N ASP A 1049 40.01 2.83 -65.84
CA ASP A 1049 40.99 1.75 -65.71
C ASP A 1049 40.30 0.37 -65.74
N LEU A 1050 39.15 0.24 -65.08
CA LEU A 1050 38.35 -1.00 -65.09
C LEU A 1050 37.71 -1.29 -66.45
N LEU A 1051 37.35 -0.28 -67.24
CA LEU A 1051 36.83 -0.46 -68.61
C LEU A 1051 37.94 -0.87 -69.60
N LYS A 1052 39.18 -0.38 -69.41
CA LYS A 1052 40.34 -0.79 -70.22
C LYS A 1052 40.82 -2.21 -69.90
N ALA A 1053 40.60 -2.67 -68.67
CA ALA A 1053 40.85 -4.04 -68.25
C ALA A 1053 39.75 -4.99 -68.78
N THR A 1054 39.76 -5.27 -70.09
CA THR A 1054 38.97 -6.38 -70.69
C THR A 1054 39.64 -7.72 -70.33
N PRO A 1055 38.91 -8.82 -70.03
CA PRO A 1055 39.50 -9.98 -69.36
C PRO A 1055 40.53 -10.70 -70.24
N ALA A 1056 41.68 -11.04 -69.66
CA ALA A 1056 42.44 -12.19 -70.13
C ALA A 1056 41.66 -13.45 -69.72
N ASN A 1057 41.51 -14.38 -70.68
CA ASN A 1057 40.82 -15.67 -70.57
C ASN A 1057 40.94 -16.39 -69.23
#